data_AF-A0A9D6CHY2-F1
#
_entry.id   AF-A0A9D6CHY2-F1
#
_cell.length_a   1.000
_cell.length_b   1.000
_cell.length_c   1.000
_cell.angle_alpha   90.00
_cell.angle_beta   90.00
_cell.angle_gamma   90.00
#
_symmetry.space_group_name_H-M   'P 1'
#
loop_
_entity.id
_entity.type
_entity.pdbx_description
1 polymer ?
#
loop_
_entity_poly.entity_id
_entity_poly.type
_entity_poly.pdbx_seq_one_letter_code
_entity_poly.pdbx_strand_id
1 'polypeptide(L)'
;MTASIRRISSVASREIRSAFASPTAWIVLAIAGIVASVAFFSASFEEGQPATLRAAILAAGWALLATAPAISMRAFSEEFRVKTWETLFASPLSTTEMVAGKAIACAALVAASLVPTALLAIPLELHASPDYGEIACGLLGLFLAGFAAASVGIAVSTLTASQTVAFLGAFFLWLALVAGSRLLVGVLPLEWAPIAAAADPLRRLEGFSLGLFDSASVAYFVALALAGLVAAAVSLERVRGRGGRTAIGRFAARAEAVSFTLATIACLSAAVAFLSQGALRIEADATKTRAYSLAPSTEELLRGLEGPWKVLLFVDASAADPAVLRQIDEVLRRFREANPAIDARRIDPGDPAQAGEFDRSLGELVAGRSSELASSEAAIARALAVFDAFRVESAGEPAGLRAAAQQLPPESPVRRTLEQVAALFAQVATDGGQFRGEVEEMTRTSATRPLPDLEGARSSLARGFRVWGDQLASAATLFSEWRTQAGVPATVRQIVASRIDRYEDFSARMQAARQELEALPAFELDALGRELVRGEAAVVSGGGRLAVVPAWRIFPRAAAAQGADRISYSWSFRGEEVLSGAVRSIAGGTMPEVVFVHSERESLLRPKQDHSDLVAVADALRSAGYGVREWTPGRGERPTAAAGKTQVFVVLPALRRAQLDLSRDEKLLVREVEGLVRDGAPILLTAGRSLLSLLGQPDPWSGVLAPFGVEVDAARVVLELAAKPDGTPEVRPWQLIDRPAGSSPVASRVRGRAILLNQPMSVKIADALPQGVRVETAVSIEPSSSRWLADDWRGDGDGVREVPASKRFDRALPVAVLAERPFEGALHRVAVVASGGWLLTSVADLSDDLGGGRTALVNPGNRELLLASVAWLSGREDLLDGGLSGREVPRIESLGDGARSAWAFGFGGVLALAPLAVGAAFVGRRRMRA
;
A
#
# COMPACT_ATOMS: atom_id res chain seq x y z
N MET A 1 -51.87 -16.88 -5.05
CA MET A 1 -50.45 -17.08 -4.61
C MET A 1 -50.31 -17.90 -3.32
N THR A 2 -51.14 -17.71 -2.28
CA THR A 2 -50.97 -18.36 -0.97
C THR A 2 -51.09 -19.90 -0.96
N ALA A 3 -51.95 -20.48 -1.81
CA ALA A 3 -52.12 -21.94 -1.90
C ALA A 3 -50.90 -22.66 -2.50
N SER A 4 -50.31 -22.13 -3.58
CA SER A 4 -49.11 -22.70 -4.21
C SER A 4 -47.87 -22.59 -3.32
N ILE A 5 -47.71 -21.49 -2.58
CA ILE A 5 -46.63 -21.34 -1.59
C ILE A 5 -46.77 -22.40 -0.48
N ARG A 6 -47.99 -22.64 0.05
CA ARG A 6 -48.23 -23.70 1.04
C ARG A 6 -47.90 -25.09 0.49
N ARG A 7 -48.25 -25.37 -0.78
CA ARG A 7 -47.93 -26.65 -1.44
C ARG A 7 -46.42 -26.86 -1.58
N ILE A 8 -45.68 -25.86 -2.06
CA ILE A 8 -44.23 -25.90 -2.20
C ILE A 8 -43.56 -26.10 -0.83
N SER A 9 -43.97 -25.34 0.19
CA SER A 9 -43.45 -25.45 1.55
C SER A 9 -43.73 -26.81 2.18
N SER A 10 -44.90 -27.40 1.91
CA SER A 10 -45.26 -28.76 2.34
C SER A 10 -44.29 -29.80 1.77
N VAL A 11 -44.01 -29.74 0.46
CA VAL A 11 -43.04 -30.63 -0.19
C VAL A 11 -41.65 -30.42 0.39
N ALA A 12 -41.17 -29.17 0.48
CA ALA A 12 -39.85 -28.85 1.03
C ALA A 12 -39.69 -29.38 2.47
N SER A 13 -40.69 -29.15 3.33
CA SER A 13 -40.68 -29.59 4.73
C SER A 13 -40.71 -31.12 4.86
N ARG A 14 -41.35 -31.83 3.93
CA ARG A 14 -41.33 -33.30 3.87
C ARG A 14 -39.93 -33.80 3.49
N GLU A 15 -39.33 -33.22 2.46
CA GLU A 15 -38.02 -33.60 1.95
C GLU A 15 -36.89 -33.34 2.95
N ILE A 16 -36.88 -32.17 3.61
CA ILE A 16 -35.90 -31.86 4.65
C ILE A 16 -35.99 -32.87 5.80
N ARG A 17 -37.21 -33.16 6.28
CA ARG A 17 -37.42 -34.18 7.33
C ARG A 17 -36.98 -35.57 6.89
N SER A 18 -37.21 -35.93 5.63
CA SER A 18 -36.78 -37.20 5.06
C SER A 18 -35.24 -37.30 4.97
N ALA A 19 -34.57 -36.21 4.58
CA ALA A 19 -33.12 -36.16 4.46
C ALA A 19 -32.43 -36.40 5.80
N PHE A 20 -32.84 -35.69 6.87
CA PHE A 20 -32.28 -35.87 8.21
C PHE A 20 -32.73 -37.14 8.94
N ALA A 21 -33.77 -37.82 8.43
CA ALA A 21 -34.15 -39.14 8.89
C ALA A 21 -33.20 -40.25 8.41
N SER A 22 -32.44 -39.99 7.35
CA SER A 22 -31.44 -40.91 6.79
C SER A 22 -30.03 -40.53 7.27
N PRO A 23 -29.12 -41.50 7.48
CA PRO A 23 -27.72 -41.21 7.80
C PRO A 23 -26.99 -40.38 6.73
N THR A 24 -27.48 -40.38 5.49
CA THR A 24 -26.82 -39.73 4.34
C THR A 24 -26.60 -38.23 4.52
N ALA A 25 -27.59 -37.48 5.00
CA ALA A 25 -27.44 -36.04 5.23
C ALA A 25 -26.34 -35.76 6.28
N TRP A 26 -26.34 -36.50 7.38
CA TRP A 26 -25.34 -36.36 8.45
C TRP A 26 -23.91 -36.67 7.98
N ILE A 27 -23.75 -37.66 7.10
CA ILE A 27 -22.45 -37.98 6.48
C ILE A 27 -21.97 -36.83 5.59
N VAL A 28 -22.84 -36.22 4.80
CA VAL A 28 -22.47 -35.08 3.95
C VAL A 28 -22.02 -33.89 4.80
N LEU A 29 -22.75 -33.58 5.89
CA LEU A 29 -22.36 -32.52 6.83
C LEU A 29 -21.00 -32.80 7.48
N ALA A 30 -20.75 -34.06 7.86
CA ALA A 30 -19.48 -34.47 8.44
C ALA A 30 -18.30 -34.30 7.46
N ILE A 31 -18.47 -34.72 6.20
CA ILE A 31 -17.45 -34.55 5.15
C ILE A 31 -17.17 -33.08 4.90
N ALA A 32 -18.21 -32.23 4.80
CA ALA A 32 -18.04 -30.80 4.65
C ALA A 32 -17.25 -30.19 5.83
N GLY A 33 -17.57 -30.59 7.06
CA GLY A 33 -16.83 -30.19 8.26
C GLY A 33 -15.38 -30.64 8.28
N ILE A 34 -15.09 -31.88 7.86
CA ILE A 34 -13.72 -32.40 7.75
C ILE A 34 -12.91 -31.57 6.75
N VAL A 35 -13.42 -31.39 5.53
CA VAL A 35 -12.70 -30.67 4.48
C VAL A 35 -12.43 -29.23 4.88
N ALA A 36 -13.45 -28.53 5.42
CA ALA A 36 -13.29 -27.14 5.87
C ALA A 36 -12.28 -27.04 7.03
N SER A 37 -12.37 -27.92 8.03
CA SER A 37 -11.48 -27.89 9.20
C SER A 37 -10.04 -28.20 8.83
N VAL A 38 -9.80 -29.25 8.03
CA VAL A 38 -8.45 -29.62 7.60
C VAL A 38 -7.81 -28.46 6.85
N ALA A 39 -8.51 -27.88 5.87
CA ALA A 39 -8.00 -26.76 5.08
C ALA A 39 -7.72 -25.52 5.94
N PHE A 40 -8.60 -25.20 6.89
CA PHE A 40 -8.42 -24.07 7.80
C PHE A 40 -7.21 -24.25 8.72
N PHE A 41 -7.15 -25.37 9.43
CA PHE A 41 -6.09 -25.61 10.41
C PHE A 41 -4.72 -25.86 9.77
N SER A 42 -4.67 -26.31 8.51
CA SER A 42 -3.41 -26.51 7.78
C SER A 42 -2.89 -25.25 7.09
N ALA A 43 -3.76 -24.33 6.66
CA ALA A 43 -3.37 -23.24 5.76
C ALA A 43 -3.76 -21.83 6.22
N SER A 44 -4.56 -21.66 7.27
CA SER A 44 -5.02 -20.33 7.72
C SER A 44 -4.87 -20.11 9.22
N PHE A 45 -4.89 -21.15 10.06
CA PHE A 45 -4.81 -21.02 11.51
C PHE A 45 -3.40 -21.26 12.05
N GLU A 46 -2.48 -20.33 11.76
CA GLU A 46 -1.12 -20.30 12.29
C GLU A 46 -0.79 -18.89 12.83
N GLU A 47 0.13 -18.79 13.78
CA GLU A 47 0.58 -17.49 14.30
C GLU A 47 1.16 -16.63 13.17
N GLY A 48 0.81 -15.33 13.16
CA GLY A 48 1.23 -14.39 12.12
C GLY A 48 0.46 -14.48 10.80
N GLN A 49 -0.36 -15.51 10.58
CA GLN A 49 -1.19 -15.62 9.37
C GLN A 49 -2.40 -14.66 9.42
N PRO A 50 -2.90 -14.19 8.25
CA PRO A 50 -4.11 -13.40 8.19
C PRO A 50 -5.34 -14.20 8.65
N ALA A 51 -6.22 -13.54 9.42
CA ALA A 51 -7.43 -14.13 9.99
C ALA A 51 -8.56 -14.26 8.95
N THR A 52 -8.38 -15.19 8.01
CA THR A 52 -9.30 -15.46 6.89
C THR A 52 -9.83 -16.90 6.89
N LEU A 53 -11.02 -17.10 6.32
CA LEU A 53 -11.59 -18.43 6.02
C LEU A 53 -11.40 -18.86 4.56
N ARG A 54 -10.61 -18.12 3.78
CA ARG A 54 -10.48 -18.33 2.34
C ARG A 54 -10.07 -19.75 1.96
N ALA A 55 -9.06 -20.32 2.63
CA ALA A 55 -8.62 -21.68 2.36
C ALA A 55 -9.75 -22.70 2.59
N ALA A 56 -10.52 -22.53 3.67
CA ALA A 56 -11.66 -23.38 3.99
C ALA A 56 -12.79 -23.25 2.96
N ILE A 57 -13.10 -22.01 2.51
CA ILE A 57 -14.13 -21.74 1.51
C ILE A 57 -13.74 -22.36 0.16
N LEU A 58 -12.49 -22.20 -0.28
CA LEU A 58 -12.02 -22.78 -1.55
C LEU A 58 -11.99 -24.31 -1.50
N ALA A 59 -11.52 -24.90 -0.40
CA ALA A 59 -11.55 -26.34 -0.20
C ALA A 59 -12.99 -26.88 -0.19
N ALA A 60 -13.92 -26.18 0.46
CA ALA A 60 -15.34 -26.51 0.43
C ALA A 60 -15.93 -26.36 -0.99
N GLY A 61 -15.47 -25.36 -1.76
CA GLY A 61 -15.82 -25.19 -3.17
C GLY A 61 -15.44 -26.40 -4.03
N TRP A 62 -14.25 -26.95 -3.82
CA TRP A 62 -13.85 -28.23 -4.44
C TRP A 62 -14.68 -29.40 -3.92
N ALA A 63 -15.01 -29.44 -2.63
CA ALA A 63 -15.85 -30.48 -2.05
C ALA A 63 -17.27 -30.51 -2.65
N LEU A 64 -17.78 -29.38 -3.17
CA LEU A 64 -19.07 -29.32 -3.88
C LEU A 64 -19.16 -30.29 -5.07
N LEU A 65 -18.03 -30.66 -5.69
CA LEU A 65 -18.01 -31.69 -6.73
C LEU A 65 -18.64 -32.99 -6.25
N ALA A 66 -18.41 -33.37 -5.00
CA ALA A 66 -18.97 -34.59 -4.41
C ALA A 66 -20.22 -34.30 -3.57
N THR A 67 -20.22 -33.24 -2.76
CA THR A 67 -21.31 -32.98 -1.81
C THR A 67 -22.61 -32.55 -2.50
N ALA A 68 -22.55 -31.72 -3.55
CA ALA A 68 -23.76 -31.29 -4.25
C ALA A 68 -24.47 -32.45 -4.96
N PRO A 69 -23.79 -33.33 -5.74
CA PRO A 69 -24.40 -34.56 -6.26
C PRO A 69 -24.96 -35.47 -5.17
N ALA A 70 -24.28 -35.63 -4.04
CA ALA A 70 -24.76 -36.45 -2.92
C ALA A 70 -26.07 -35.91 -2.32
N ILE A 71 -26.23 -34.58 -2.26
CA ILE A 71 -27.44 -33.92 -1.78
C ILE A 71 -28.59 -34.11 -2.78
N SER A 72 -28.33 -33.90 -4.08
CA SER A 72 -29.39 -33.88 -5.10
C SER A 72 -29.75 -35.25 -5.67
N MET A 73 -28.87 -36.26 -5.58
CA MET A 73 -29.06 -37.54 -6.28
C MET A 73 -30.39 -38.22 -5.94
N ARG A 74 -30.88 -38.08 -4.71
CA ARG A 74 -32.12 -38.74 -4.23
C ARG A 74 -33.39 -38.00 -4.61
N ALA A 75 -33.31 -36.78 -5.13
CA ALA A 75 -34.44 -35.88 -5.31
C ALA A 75 -35.60 -36.56 -6.07
N PHE A 76 -35.34 -37.08 -7.28
CA PHE A 76 -36.34 -37.83 -8.06
C PHE A 76 -35.96 -39.31 -8.30
N SER A 77 -34.67 -39.65 -8.33
CA SER A 77 -34.25 -41.03 -8.59
C SER A 77 -34.82 -42.03 -7.57
N GLU A 78 -34.98 -41.60 -6.32
CA GLU A 78 -35.56 -42.44 -5.27
C GLU A 78 -37.05 -42.69 -5.49
N GLU A 79 -37.80 -41.67 -5.92
CA GLU A 79 -39.22 -41.80 -6.20
C GLU A 79 -39.47 -42.71 -7.39
N PHE A 80 -38.59 -42.67 -8.40
CA PHE A 80 -38.62 -43.61 -9.52
C PHE A 80 -38.26 -45.03 -9.11
N ARG A 81 -37.23 -45.20 -8.25
CA ARG A 81 -36.82 -46.52 -7.73
C ARG A 81 -37.92 -47.19 -6.92
N VAL A 82 -38.57 -46.44 -6.03
CA VAL A 82 -39.60 -46.95 -5.10
C VAL A 82 -41.01 -46.88 -5.71
N LYS A 83 -41.15 -46.40 -6.96
CA LYS A 83 -42.42 -46.21 -7.67
C LYS A 83 -43.44 -45.29 -6.98
N THR A 84 -42.99 -44.43 -6.07
CA THR A 84 -43.85 -43.44 -5.39
C THR A 84 -44.18 -42.22 -6.25
N TRP A 85 -43.52 -42.08 -7.41
CA TRP A 85 -43.76 -41.01 -8.38
C TRP A 85 -45.18 -41.02 -8.97
N GLU A 86 -45.84 -42.20 -9.06
CA GLU A 86 -47.22 -42.33 -9.54
C GLU A 86 -48.20 -41.63 -8.60
N THR A 87 -48.05 -41.86 -7.28
CA THR A 87 -48.83 -41.17 -6.24
C THR A 87 -48.56 -39.67 -6.24
N LEU A 88 -47.31 -39.27 -6.50
CA LEU A 88 -46.94 -37.87 -6.54
C LEU A 88 -47.57 -37.15 -7.74
N PHE A 89 -47.64 -37.79 -8.91
CA PHE A 89 -48.31 -37.24 -10.09
C PHE A 89 -49.84 -37.27 -10.02
N ALA A 90 -50.40 -38.19 -9.25
CA ALA A 90 -51.84 -38.24 -8.94
C ALA A 90 -52.27 -37.14 -7.95
N SER A 91 -51.32 -36.57 -7.20
CA SER A 91 -51.59 -35.45 -6.30
C SER A 91 -51.86 -34.14 -7.08
N PRO A 92 -52.62 -33.17 -6.51
CA PRO A 92 -52.92 -31.89 -7.16
C PRO A 92 -51.73 -30.91 -7.10
N LEU A 93 -50.52 -31.40 -7.40
CA LEU A 93 -49.28 -30.63 -7.48
C LEU A 93 -48.89 -30.42 -8.95
N SER A 94 -48.49 -29.20 -9.29
CA SER A 94 -47.84 -28.94 -10.59
C SER A 94 -46.40 -29.47 -10.60
N THR A 95 -45.87 -29.76 -11.78
CA THR A 95 -44.47 -30.17 -11.94
C THR A 95 -43.51 -29.11 -11.40
N THR A 96 -43.82 -27.83 -11.63
CA THR A 96 -43.05 -26.69 -11.13
C THR A 96 -43.09 -26.59 -9.60
N GLU A 97 -44.25 -26.82 -8.98
CA GLU A 97 -44.39 -26.85 -7.51
C GLU A 97 -43.57 -28.00 -6.90
N MET A 98 -43.52 -29.16 -7.55
CA MET A 98 -42.73 -30.32 -7.12
C MET A 98 -41.23 -30.04 -7.19
N VAL A 99 -40.75 -29.52 -8.33
CA VAL A 99 -39.33 -29.19 -8.53
C VAL A 99 -38.90 -28.07 -7.59
N ALA A 100 -39.69 -27.01 -7.43
CA ALA A 100 -39.39 -25.92 -6.51
C ALA A 100 -39.32 -26.39 -5.05
N GLY A 101 -40.22 -27.28 -4.62
CA GLY A 101 -40.19 -27.85 -3.26
C GLY A 101 -38.91 -28.64 -2.99
N LYS A 102 -38.46 -29.46 -3.96
CA LYS A 102 -37.21 -30.22 -3.85
C LYS A 102 -35.97 -29.32 -3.95
N ALA A 103 -36.01 -28.27 -4.76
CA ALA A 103 -34.95 -27.27 -4.85
C ALA A 103 -34.74 -26.56 -3.51
N ILE A 104 -35.81 -26.11 -2.84
CA ILE A 104 -35.73 -25.47 -1.52
C ILE A 104 -35.18 -26.45 -0.47
N ALA A 105 -35.57 -27.73 -0.53
CA ALA A 105 -35.01 -28.74 0.36
C ALA A 105 -33.49 -28.96 0.14
N CYS A 106 -33.04 -29.00 -1.12
CA CYS A 106 -31.62 -29.08 -1.45
C CYS A 106 -30.88 -27.80 -1.02
N ALA A 107 -31.46 -26.62 -1.22
CA ALA A 107 -30.90 -25.36 -0.75
C ALA A 107 -30.70 -25.35 0.77
N ALA A 108 -31.67 -25.85 1.53
CA ALA A 108 -31.55 -25.98 2.98
C ALA A 108 -30.44 -26.96 3.40
N LEU A 109 -30.25 -28.06 2.66
CA LEU A 109 -29.15 -29.00 2.91
C LEU A 109 -27.78 -28.41 2.55
N VAL A 110 -27.69 -27.66 1.45
CA VAL A 110 -26.48 -26.88 1.10
C VAL A 110 -26.18 -25.87 2.20
N ALA A 111 -27.18 -25.10 2.66
CA ALA A 111 -27.04 -24.17 3.77
C ALA A 111 -26.55 -24.86 5.05
N ALA A 112 -27.12 -26.02 5.39
CA ALA A 112 -26.68 -26.80 6.55
C ALA A 112 -25.23 -27.30 6.40
N SER A 113 -24.78 -27.62 5.19
CA SER A 113 -23.40 -28.05 4.91
C SER A 113 -22.36 -26.93 5.06
N LEU A 114 -22.78 -25.66 5.03
CA LEU A 114 -21.92 -24.49 5.23
C LEU A 114 -21.69 -24.16 6.71
N VAL A 115 -22.55 -24.64 7.60
CA VAL A 115 -22.48 -24.36 9.05
C VAL A 115 -21.13 -24.72 9.65
N PRO A 116 -20.52 -25.89 9.36
CA PRO A 116 -19.18 -26.19 9.86
C PRO A 116 -18.13 -25.16 9.45
N THR A 117 -18.17 -24.70 8.18
CA THR A 117 -17.25 -23.66 7.68
C THR A 117 -17.49 -22.33 8.39
N ALA A 118 -18.74 -21.95 8.63
CA ALA A 118 -19.07 -20.71 9.35
C ALA A 118 -18.61 -20.75 10.82
N LEU A 119 -18.66 -21.91 11.47
CA LEU A 119 -18.22 -22.07 12.86
C LEU A 119 -16.70 -21.92 13.04
N LEU A 120 -15.91 -22.03 11.97
CA LEU A 120 -14.47 -21.75 12.00
C LEU A 120 -14.16 -20.26 12.21
N ALA A 121 -15.15 -19.37 12.13
CA ALA A 121 -14.99 -17.98 12.55
C ALA A 121 -14.80 -17.84 14.08
N ILE A 122 -15.25 -18.80 14.88
CA ILE A 122 -15.12 -18.78 16.35
C ILE A 122 -13.64 -18.78 16.80
N PRO A 123 -12.79 -19.75 16.37
CA PRO A 123 -11.37 -19.71 16.75
C PRO A 123 -10.66 -18.45 16.23
N LEU A 124 -11.09 -17.88 15.10
CA LEU A 124 -10.57 -16.61 14.60
C LEU A 124 -10.94 -15.44 15.51
N GLU A 125 -12.21 -15.28 15.93
CA GLU A 125 -12.63 -14.17 16.82
C GLU A 125 -11.94 -14.23 18.19
N LEU A 126 -11.54 -15.42 18.63
CA LEU A 126 -10.86 -15.61 19.91
C LEU A 126 -9.37 -15.24 19.89
N HIS A 127 -8.71 -15.34 18.73
CA HIS A 127 -7.25 -15.12 18.59
C HIS A 127 -6.91 -13.99 17.61
N ALA A 128 -7.91 -13.37 17.01
CA ALA A 128 -7.81 -12.33 16.00
C ALA A 128 -9.12 -11.53 15.92
N SER A 129 -9.20 -10.56 15.01
CA SER A 129 -10.44 -9.80 14.72
C SER A 129 -10.93 -10.02 13.27
N PRO A 130 -11.41 -11.21 12.89
CA PRO A 130 -11.68 -11.60 11.51
C PRO A 130 -12.62 -10.64 10.75
N ASP A 131 -12.45 -10.60 9.43
CA ASP A 131 -13.29 -9.81 8.55
C ASP A 131 -14.62 -10.52 8.25
N TYR A 132 -15.67 -10.15 8.99
CA TYR A 132 -17.01 -10.70 8.81
C TYR A 132 -17.59 -10.42 7.41
N GLY A 133 -17.14 -9.36 6.73
CA GLY A 133 -17.58 -9.04 5.37
C GLY A 133 -16.99 -10.02 4.36
N GLU A 134 -15.68 -10.31 4.45
CA GLU A 134 -15.02 -11.36 3.68
C GLU A 134 -15.68 -12.74 3.89
N ILE A 135 -15.91 -13.10 5.16
CA ILE A 135 -16.54 -14.38 5.54
C ILE A 135 -17.96 -14.49 4.98
N ALA A 136 -18.78 -13.45 5.14
CA ALA A 136 -20.16 -13.46 4.66
C ALA A 136 -20.23 -13.54 3.13
N CYS A 137 -19.38 -12.80 2.42
CA CYS A 137 -19.28 -12.86 0.96
C CYS A 137 -18.86 -14.26 0.49
N GLY A 138 -17.84 -14.84 1.12
CA GLY A 138 -17.36 -16.19 0.81
C GLY A 138 -18.42 -17.27 1.05
N LEU A 139 -19.14 -17.21 2.19
CA LEU A 139 -20.24 -18.13 2.49
C LEU A 139 -21.41 -17.97 1.52
N LEU A 140 -21.74 -16.74 1.11
CA LEU A 140 -22.76 -16.48 0.10
C LEU A 140 -22.37 -17.06 -1.26
N GLY A 141 -21.13 -16.82 -1.70
CA GLY A 141 -20.61 -17.40 -2.94
C GLY A 141 -20.66 -18.93 -2.93
N LEU A 142 -20.27 -19.54 -1.81
CA LEU A 142 -20.29 -21.00 -1.64
C LEU A 142 -21.73 -21.56 -1.62
N PHE A 143 -22.67 -20.85 -1.00
CA PHE A 143 -24.10 -21.19 -1.05
C PHE A 143 -24.66 -21.14 -2.49
N LEU A 144 -24.38 -20.06 -3.22
CA LEU A 144 -24.84 -19.89 -4.60
C LEU A 144 -24.26 -20.97 -5.53
N ALA A 145 -22.95 -21.23 -5.42
CA ALA A 145 -22.29 -22.30 -6.17
C ALA A 145 -22.86 -23.69 -5.84
N GLY A 146 -23.05 -23.98 -4.55
CA GLY A 146 -23.62 -25.24 -4.09
C GLY A 146 -25.07 -25.44 -4.53
N PHE A 147 -25.88 -24.38 -4.50
CA PHE A 147 -27.27 -24.42 -4.97
C PHE A 147 -27.37 -24.60 -6.48
N ALA A 148 -26.49 -23.96 -7.26
CA ALA A 148 -26.41 -24.15 -8.71
C ALA A 148 -26.03 -25.60 -9.05
N ALA A 149 -24.98 -26.14 -8.41
CA ALA A 149 -24.56 -27.53 -8.57
C ALA A 149 -25.67 -28.52 -8.18
N ALA A 150 -26.35 -28.28 -7.06
CA ALA A 150 -27.47 -29.12 -6.62
C ALA A 150 -28.66 -29.04 -7.60
N SER A 151 -28.96 -27.88 -8.18
CA SER A 151 -30.03 -27.71 -9.17
C SER A 151 -29.75 -28.50 -10.46
N VAL A 152 -28.50 -28.47 -10.93
CA VAL A 152 -28.04 -29.33 -12.03
C VAL A 152 -28.19 -30.81 -11.66
N GLY A 153 -27.81 -31.19 -10.43
CA GLY A 153 -27.96 -32.57 -9.96
C GLY A 153 -29.42 -33.02 -9.80
N ILE A 154 -30.36 -32.12 -9.46
CA ILE A 154 -31.80 -32.41 -9.48
C ILE A 154 -32.24 -32.76 -10.91
N ALA A 155 -31.78 -32.00 -11.91
CA ALA A 155 -32.07 -32.29 -13.32
C ALA A 155 -31.53 -33.65 -13.77
N VAL A 156 -30.32 -34.02 -13.35
CA VAL A 156 -29.76 -35.35 -13.65
C VAL A 156 -30.58 -36.45 -12.95
N SER A 157 -31.05 -36.21 -11.73
CA SER A 157 -31.85 -37.19 -10.98
C SER A 157 -33.20 -37.52 -11.63
N THR A 158 -33.75 -36.65 -12.49
CA THR A 158 -34.99 -36.95 -13.22
C THR A 158 -34.78 -37.88 -14.43
N LEU A 159 -33.53 -38.12 -14.83
CA LEU A 159 -33.18 -38.93 -16.00
C LEU A 159 -32.97 -40.41 -15.68
N THR A 160 -32.86 -40.77 -14.40
CA THR A 160 -32.49 -42.12 -13.97
C THR A 160 -33.19 -42.55 -12.69
N ALA A 161 -33.52 -43.83 -12.58
CA ALA A 161 -34.02 -44.44 -11.34
C ALA A 161 -32.89 -44.93 -10.41
N SER A 162 -31.63 -44.87 -10.85
CA SER A 162 -30.48 -45.27 -10.05
C SER A 162 -29.82 -44.07 -9.39
N GLN A 163 -29.81 -44.05 -8.05
CA GLN A 163 -29.13 -43.01 -7.25
C GLN A 163 -27.64 -42.89 -7.61
N THR A 164 -26.97 -44.02 -7.85
CA THR A 164 -25.54 -44.05 -8.22
C THR A 164 -25.31 -43.39 -9.59
N VAL A 165 -26.17 -43.66 -10.56
CA VAL A 165 -26.08 -43.03 -11.90
C VAL A 165 -26.41 -41.54 -11.81
N ALA A 166 -27.38 -41.15 -10.97
CA ALA A 166 -27.70 -39.75 -10.74
C ALA A 166 -26.52 -38.99 -10.12
N PHE A 167 -25.86 -39.60 -9.13
CA PHE A 167 -24.66 -39.06 -8.50
C PHE A 167 -23.51 -38.89 -9.50
N LEU A 168 -23.14 -39.95 -10.23
CA LEU A 168 -22.02 -39.90 -11.19
C LEU A 168 -22.29 -38.91 -12.32
N GLY A 169 -23.52 -38.88 -12.85
CA GLY A 169 -23.89 -37.95 -13.90
C GLY A 169 -23.78 -36.48 -13.46
N ALA A 170 -24.25 -36.16 -12.24
CA ALA A 170 -24.13 -34.82 -11.69
C ALA A 170 -22.68 -34.46 -11.37
N PHE A 171 -21.91 -35.39 -10.80
CA PHE A 171 -20.48 -35.23 -10.52
C PHE A 171 -19.67 -34.89 -11.77
N PHE A 172 -19.79 -35.72 -12.82
CA PHE A 172 -19.02 -35.50 -14.04
C PHE A 172 -19.49 -34.28 -14.83
N LEU A 173 -20.77 -33.91 -14.76
CA LEU A 173 -21.25 -32.69 -15.39
C LEU A 173 -20.71 -31.43 -14.70
N TRP A 174 -20.69 -31.42 -13.37
CA TRP A 174 -20.08 -30.33 -12.61
C TRP A 174 -18.57 -30.27 -12.80
N LEU A 175 -17.90 -31.43 -12.78
CA LEU A 175 -16.47 -31.54 -13.07
C LEU A 175 -16.12 -31.05 -14.48
N ALA A 176 -16.92 -31.43 -15.49
CA ALA A 176 -16.71 -30.98 -16.87
C ALA A 176 -16.87 -29.46 -16.99
N LEU A 177 -17.81 -28.84 -16.26
CA LEU A 177 -17.96 -27.39 -16.23
C LEU A 177 -16.73 -26.71 -15.59
N VAL A 178 -16.27 -27.20 -14.45
CA VAL A 178 -15.12 -26.64 -13.72
C VAL A 178 -13.80 -26.88 -14.45
N ALA A 179 -13.47 -28.13 -14.78
CA ALA A 179 -12.22 -28.48 -15.43
C ALA A 179 -12.20 -28.05 -16.91
N GLY A 180 -13.33 -28.20 -17.61
CA GLY A 180 -13.44 -27.84 -19.03
C GLY A 180 -13.28 -26.34 -19.27
N SER A 181 -13.91 -25.49 -18.46
CA SER A 181 -13.75 -24.03 -18.57
C SER A 181 -12.29 -23.61 -18.36
N ARG A 182 -11.59 -24.20 -17.38
CA ARG A 182 -10.15 -23.92 -17.12
C ARG A 182 -9.24 -24.38 -18.25
N LEU A 183 -9.46 -25.57 -18.81
CA LEU A 183 -8.66 -26.10 -19.92
C LEU A 183 -8.87 -25.28 -21.20
N LEU A 184 -10.10 -24.83 -21.47
CA LEU A 184 -10.43 -24.06 -22.67
C LEU A 184 -9.70 -22.71 -22.74
N VAL A 185 -9.39 -22.08 -21.60
CA VAL A 185 -8.65 -20.80 -21.56
C VAL A 185 -7.26 -20.92 -22.19
N GLY A 186 -6.58 -22.07 -22.05
CA GLY A 186 -5.25 -22.30 -22.63
C GLY A 186 -5.25 -22.76 -24.08
N VAL A 187 -6.41 -23.14 -24.62
CA VAL A 187 -6.55 -23.74 -25.97
C VAL A 187 -7.25 -22.79 -26.95
N LEU A 188 -8.14 -21.92 -26.46
CA LEU A 188 -8.89 -21.00 -27.31
C LEU A 188 -8.05 -19.78 -27.73
N PRO A 189 -8.35 -19.16 -28.89
CA PRO A 189 -7.75 -17.89 -29.29
C PRO A 189 -7.98 -16.78 -28.25
N LEU A 190 -7.08 -15.79 -28.19
CA LEU A 190 -7.08 -14.73 -27.17
C LEU A 190 -8.42 -14.00 -27.05
N GLU A 191 -9.15 -13.84 -28.15
CA GLU A 191 -10.45 -13.19 -28.23
C GLU A 191 -11.56 -13.94 -27.46
N TRP A 192 -11.46 -15.27 -27.37
CA TRP A 192 -12.46 -16.14 -26.73
C TRP A 192 -12.06 -16.57 -25.31
N ALA A 193 -10.81 -16.35 -24.92
CA ALA A 193 -10.30 -16.65 -23.59
C ALA A 193 -11.11 -15.98 -22.45
N PRO A 194 -11.59 -14.71 -22.57
CA PRO A 194 -12.44 -14.09 -21.55
C PRO A 194 -13.77 -14.80 -21.35
N ILE A 195 -14.36 -15.34 -22.41
CA ILE A 195 -15.65 -16.06 -22.36
C ILE A 195 -15.48 -17.40 -21.64
N ALA A 196 -14.41 -18.14 -21.96
CA ALA A 196 -14.08 -19.39 -21.27
C ALA A 196 -13.76 -19.15 -19.78
N ALA A 197 -13.01 -18.10 -19.48
CA ALA A 197 -12.72 -17.68 -18.11
C ALA A 197 -13.99 -17.27 -17.33
N ALA A 198 -14.95 -16.62 -17.99
CA ALA A 198 -16.22 -16.20 -17.39
C ALA A 198 -17.16 -17.37 -17.08
N ALA A 199 -16.93 -18.54 -17.68
CA ALA A 199 -17.71 -19.76 -17.47
C ALA A 199 -17.23 -20.61 -16.29
N ASP A 200 -16.06 -20.32 -15.69
CA ASP A 200 -15.50 -21.09 -14.57
C ASP A 200 -16.21 -20.77 -13.23
N PRO A 201 -16.95 -21.74 -12.64
CA PRO A 201 -17.64 -21.54 -11.36
C PRO A 201 -16.67 -21.31 -10.19
N LEU A 202 -15.51 -21.99 -10.18
CA LEU A 202 -14.54 -21.86 -9.08
C LEU A 202 -13.82 -20.52 -9.14
N ARG A 203 -13.50 -20.01 -10.34
CA ARG A 203 -12.92 -18.65 -10.48
C ARG A 203 -13.87 -17.56 -9.96
N ARG A 204 -15.18 -17.73 -10.17
CA ARG A 204 -16.18 -16.82 -9.60
C ARG A 204 -16.26 -16.95 -8.08
N LEU A 205 -16.18 -18.18 -7.55
CA LEU A 205 -16.10 -18.42 -6.11
C LEU A 205 -14.83 -17.81 -5.48
N GLU A 206 -13.70 -17.85 -6.20
CA GLU A 206 -12.45 -17.22 -5.76
C GLU A 206 -12.65 -15.72 -5.52
N GLY A 207 -13.40 -15.01 -6.38
CA GLY A 207 -13.80 -13.62 -6.15
C GLY A 207 -14.58 -13.43 -4.84
N PHE A 208 -15.62 -14.23 -4.60
CA PHE A 208 -16.39 -14.16 -3.35
C PHE A 208 -15.53 -14.47 -2.11
N SER A 209 -14.60 -15.41 -2.20
CA SER A 209 -13.68 -15.75 -1.11
C SER A 209 -12.65 -14.65 -0.78
N LEU A 210 -12.53 -13.64 -1.64
CA LEU A 210 -11.76 -12.43 -1.40
C LEU A 210 -12.62 -11.30 -0.79
N GLY A 211 -13.89 -11.55 -0.51
CA GLY A 211 -14.83 -10.52 -0.05
C GLY A 211 -15.42 -9.67 -1.17
N LEU A 212 -15.13 -9.97 -2.44
CA LEU A 212 -15.68 -9.24 -3.59
C LEU A 212 -17.06 -9.76 -3.95
N PHE A 213 -18.06 -8.90 -3.80
CA PHE A 213 -19.40 -9.12 -4.30
C PHE A 213 -19.50 -8.62 -5.75
N ASP A 214 -19.67 -9.53 -6.69
CA ASP A 214 -19.86 -9.19 -8.11
C ASP A 214 -21.26 -9.62 -8.56
N SER A 215 -22.08 -8.64 -8.97
CA SER A 215 -23.45 -8.89 -9.44
C SER A 215 -23.49 -9.84 -10.64
N ALA A 216 -22.47 -9.81 -11.51
CA ALA A 216 -22.37 -10.72 -12.65
C ALA A 216 -22.15 -12.18 -12.19
N SER A 217 -21.39 -12.37 -11.11
CA SER A 217 -21.15 -13.69 -10.54
C SER A 217 -22.39 -14.26 -9.83
N VAL A 218 -23.17 -13.41 -9.15
CA VAL A 218 -24.48 -13.80 -8.61
C VAL A 218 -25.44 -14.19 -9.74
N ALA A 219 -25.55 -13.35 -10.77
CA ALA A 219 -26.39 -13.61 -11.93
C ALA A 219 -26.03 -14.94 -12.61
N TYR A 220 -24.73 -15.24 -12.74
CA TYR A 220 -24.24 -16.51 -13.29
C TYR A 220 -24.74 -17.72 -12.48
N PHE A 221 -24.57 -17.73 -11.16
CA PHE A 221 -25.00 -18.88 -10.35
C PHE A 221 -26.53 -19.03 -10.32
N VAL A 222 -27.26 -17.92 -10.26
CA VAL A 222 -28.73 -17.92 -10.34
C VAL A 222 -29.20 -18.44 -11.70
N ALA A 223 -28.57 -18.00 -12.79
CA ALA A 223 -28.85 -18.47 -14.14
C ALA A 223 -28.62 -19.98 -14.26
N LEU A 224 -27.48 -20.48 -13.75
CA LEU A 224 -27.17 -21.91 -13.79
C LEU A 224 -28.15 -22.74 -12.95
N ALA A 225 -28.54 -22.24 -11.78
CA ALA A 225 -29.57 -22.87 -10.95
C ALA A 225 -30.92 -22.94 -11.67
N LEU A 226 -31.40 -21.81 -12.22
CA LEU A 226 -32.65 -21.73 -12.97
C LEU A 226 -32.65 -22.66 -14.19
N ALA A 227 -31.55 -22.70 -14.95
CA ALA A 227 -31.39 -23.61 -16.09
C ALA A 227 -31.53 -25.08 -15.66
N GLY A 228 -30.89 -25.47 -14.55
CA GLY A 228 -31.03 -26.81 -13.98
C GLY A 228 -32.47 -27.13 -13.56
N LEU A 229 -33.16 -26.21 -12.87
CA LEU A 229 -34.54 -26.40 -12.43
C LEU A 229 -35.53 -26.47 -13.60
N VAL A 230 -35.36 -25.64 -14.64
CA VAL A 230 -36.17 -25.72 -15.86
C VAL A 230 -35.93 -27.05 -16.57
N ALA A 231 -34.67 -27.48 -16.71
CA ALA A 231 -34.34 -28.79 -17.29
C ALA A 231 -34.99 -29.94 -16.49
N ALA A 232 -35.00 -29.85 -15.15
CA ALA A 232 -35.67 -30.83 -14.29
C ALA A 232 -37.20 -30.85 -14.51
N ALA A 233 -37.85 -29.67 -14.55
CA ALA A 233 -39.29 -29.57 -14.78
C ALA A 233 -39.70 -30.11 -16.15
N VAL A 234 -38.99 -29.70 -17.21
CA VAL A 234 -39.22 -30.18 -18.57
C VAL A 234 -39.01 -31.70 -18.67
N SER A 235 -37.95 -32.21 -18.05
CA SER A 235 -37.67 -33.65 -18.01
C SER A 235 -38.78 -34.43 -17.29
N LEU A 236 -39.32 -33.88 -16.21
CA LEU A 236 -40.38 -34.50 -15.42
C LEU A 236 -41.76 -34.46 -16.12
N GLU A 237 -42.08 -33.39 -16.84
CA GLU A 237 -43.29 -33.31 -17.67
C GLU A 237 -43.30 -34.38 -18.76
N ARG A 238 -42.13 -34.75 -19.32
CA ARG A 238 -42.02 -35.88 -20.26
C ARG A 238 -42.42 -37.20 -19.62
N VAL A 239 -42.10 -37.40 -18.34
CA VAL A 239 -42.47 -38.61 -17.59
C VAL A 239 -43.98 -38.60 -17.29
N ARG A 240 -44.54 -37.43 -16.93
CA ARG A 240 -45.98 -37.23 -16.64
C ARG A 240 -46.87 -37.40 -17.87
N GLY A 241 -46.41 -36.94 -19.04
CA GLY A 241 -47.12 -36.98 -20.32
C GLY A 241 -47.23 -38.35 -21.00
N ARG A 242 -46.97 -39.47 -20.32
CA ARG A 242 -47.05 -40.83 -20.89
C ARG A 242 -48.48 -41.30 -21.25
N GLY A 243 -49.50 -40.45 -21.05
CA GLY A 243 -50.86 -40.68 -21.55
C GLY A 243 -51.07 -40.22 -23.00
N GLY A 244 -50.85 -41.13 -23.97
CA GLY A 244 -51.52 -41.16 -25.28
C GLY A 244 -51.19 -40.09 -26.33
N ARG A 245 -50.06 -40.19 -27.05
CA ARG A 245 -49.86 -39.57 -28.38
C ARG A 245 -48.98 -40.46 -29.29
N THR A 246 -49.25 -40.42 -30.59
CA THR A 246 -48.60 -41.20 -31.67
C THR A 246 -47.07 -41.10 -31.68
N ALA A 247 -46.35 -41.99 -32.38
CA ALA A 247 -44.88 -41.97 -32.46
C ALA A 247 -44.31 -40.63 -32.96
N ILE A 248 -45.02 -39.97 -33.89
CA ILE A 248 -44.68 -38.65 -34.44
C ILE A 248 -44.88 -37.54 -33.40
N GLY A 249 -45.99 -37.56 -32.64
CA GLY A 249 -46.23 -36.60 -31.55
C GLY A 249 -45.21 -36.72 -30.41
N ARG A 250 -44.67 -37.92 -30.16
CA ARG A 250 -43.57 -38.14 -29.21
C ARG A 250 -42.24 -37.56 -29.69
N PHE A 251 -41.96 -37.57 -30.99
CA PHE A 251 -40.76 -36.93 -31.55
C PHE A 251 -40.87 -35.40 -31.54
N ALA A 252 -42.02 -34.85 -31.94
CA ALA A 252 -42.28 -33.41 -31.91
C ALA A 252 -42.17 -32.82 -30.48
N ALA A 253 -42.78 -33.47 -29.49
CA ALA A 253 -42.66 -33.06 -28.09
C ALA A 253 -41.22 -33.19 -27.53
N ARG A 254 -40.40 -34.11 -28.06
CA ARG A 254 -38.98 -34.23 -27.71
C ARG A 254 -38.16 -33.06 -28.27
N ALA A 255 -38.41 -32.69 -29.52
CA ALA A 255 -37.75 -31.56 -30.15
C ALA A 255 -38.13 -30.24 -29.45
N GLU A 256 -39.42 -29.99 -29.20
CA GLU A 256 -39.89 -28.79 -28.48
C GLU A 256 -39.28 -28.66 -27.08
N ALA A 257 -39.24 -29.75 -26.32
CA ALA A 257 -38.71 -29.73 -24.96
C ALA A 257 -37.19 -29.52 -24.92
N VAL A 258 -36.44 -30.06 -25.89
CA VAL A 258 -34.99 -29.81 -26.02
C VAL A 258 -34.75 -28.38 -26.47
N SER A 259 -35.50 -27.89 -27.46
CA SER A 259 -35.42 -26.51 -27.94
C SER A 259 -35.77 -25.48 -26.86
N PHE A 260 -36.78 -25.74 -26.03
CA PHE A 260 -37.15 -24.86 -24.91
C PHE A 260 -36.05 -24.81 -23.84
N THR A 261 -35.43 -25.95 -23.54
CA THR A 261 -34.31 -26.02 -22.60
C THR A 261 -33.09 -25.26 -23.15
N LEU A 262 -32.75 -25.48 -24.43
CA LEU A 262 -31.66 -24.77 -25.11
C LEU A 262 -31.92 -23.26 -25.23
N ALA A 263 -33.16 -22.86 -25.53
CA ALA A 263 -33.56 -21.45 -25.60
C ALA A 263 -33.50 -20.77 -24.22
N THR A 264 -33.88 -21.48 -23.17
CA THR A 264 -33.76 -20.98 -21.79
C THR A 264 -32.29 -20.81 -21.41
N ILE A 265 -31.43 -21.79 -21.73
CA ILE A 265 -29.99 -21.69 -21.51
C ILE A 265 -29.40 -20.51 -22.30
N ALA A 266 -29.76 -20.36 -23.57
CA ALA A 266 -29.30 -19.25 -24.41
C ALA A 266 -29.75 -17.87 -23.86
N CYS A 267 -31.00 -17.75 -23.42
CA CYS A 267 -31.54 -16.53 -22.82
C CYS A 267 -30.83 -16.19 -21.50
N LEU A 268 -30.59 -17.19 -20.65
CA LEU A 268 -29.88 -17.01 -19.39
C LEU A 268 -28.40 -16.66 -19.62
N SER A 269 -27.74 -17.29 -20.59
CA SER A 269 -26.38 -16.92 -20.99
C SER A 269 -26.31 -15.51 -21.56
N ALA A 270 -27.29 -15.10 -22.36
CA ALA A 270 -27.39 -13.73 -22.86
C ALA A 270 -27.65 -12.72 -21.74
N ALA A 271 -28.48 -13.06 -20.75
CA ALA A 271 -28.71 -12.23 -19.56
C ALA A 271 -27.44 -12.08 -18.72
N VAL A 272 -26.65 -13.15 -18.56
CA VAL A 272 -25.35 -13.09 -17.88
C VAL A 272 -24.37 -12.22 -18.67
N ALA A 273 -24.30 -12.37 -20.00
CA ALA A 273 -23.46 -11.53 -20.85
C ALA A 273 -23.85 -10.04 -20.75
N PHE A 274 -25.16 -9.75 -20.76
CA PHE A 274 -25.69 -8.40 -20.61
C PHE A 274 -25.38 -7.81 -19.22
N LEU A 275 -25.59 -8.57 -18.15
CA LEU A 275 -25.28 -8.15 -16.77
C LEU A 275 -23.77 -8.08 -16.48
N SER A 276 -22.94 -8.70 -17.32
CA SER A 276 -21.48 -8.59 -17.23
C SER A 276 -20.90 -7.33 -17.87
N GLN A 277 -21.71 -6.52 -18.55
CA GLN A 277 -21.27 -5.24 -19.10
C GLN A 277 -20.97 -4.24 -17.97
N GLY A 278 -19.85 -3.51 -18.09
CA GLY A 278 -19.34 -2.62 -17.05
C GLY A 278 -20.35 -1.56 -16.56
N ALA A 279 -21.28 -1.13 -17.41
CA ALA A 279 -22.32 -0.15 -17.05
C ALA A 279 -23.39 -0.68 -16.08
N LEU A 280 -23.60 -2.00 -16.00
CA LEU A 280 -24.62 -2.65 -15.17
C LEU A 280 -24.03 -3.54 -14.07
N ARG A 281 -22.72 -3.75 -14.12
CA ARG A 281 -21.98 -4.56 -13.16
C ARG A 281 -21.79 -3.77 -11.86
N ILE A 282 -22.26 -4.34 -10.76
CA ILE A 282 -22.07 -3.79 -9.41
C ILE A 282 -21.02 -4.67 -8.75
N GLU A 283 -19.81 -4.13 -8.61
CA GLU A 283 -18.77 -4.70 -7.75
C GLU A 283 -18.79 -3.98 -6.41
N ALA A 284 -19.06 -4.72 -5.32
CA ALA A 284 -18.95 -4.21 -3.97
C ALA A 284 -17.87 -5.00 -3.22
N ASP A 285 -16.85 -4.30 -2.73
CA ASP A 285 -15.85 -4.89 -1.85
C ASP A 285 -16.40 -4.90 -0.43
N ALA A 286 -16.76 -6.10 0.05
CA ALA A 286 -17.33 -6.29 1.38
C ALA A 286 -16.24 -6.39 2.47
N THR A 287 -14.95 -6.40 2.11
CA THR A 287 -13.88 -6.44 3.11
C THR A 287 -13.88 -5.16 3.96
N LYS A 288 -13.69 -5.31 5.27
CA LYS A 288 -13.49 -4.26 6.27
C LYS A 288 -12.37 -3.30 5.87
N THR A 289 -11.38 -3.80 5.15
CA THR A 289 -10.24 -3.04 4.62
C THR A 289 -10.43 -2.53 3.21
N ARG A 290 -11.50 -2.88 2.49
CA ARG A 290 -11.64 -2.50 1.08
C ARG A 290 -10.35 -2.81 0.27
N ALA A 291 -9.75 -3.98 0.51
CA ALA A 291 -8.41 -4.35 0.00
C ALA A 291 -8.35 -4.48 -1.53
N TYR A 292 -9.51 -4.56 -2.16
CA TYR A 292 -9.72 -4.69 -3.60
C TYR A 292 -10.62 -3.56 -4.09
N SER A 293 -10.49 -2.36 -3.54
CA SER A 293 -11.10 -1.13 -4.05
C SER A 293 -10.16 0.05 -3.82
N LEU A 294 -10.18 1.00 -4.77
CA LEU A 294 -9.50 2.27 -4.56
C LEU A 294 -9.97 2.87 -3.25
N ALA A 295 -9.10 3.58 -2.57
CA ALA A 295 -9.53 4.28 -1.39
C ALA A 295 -10.59 5.32 -1.72
N PRO A 296 -11.58 5.54 -0.83
CA PRO A 296 -12.61 6.56 -1.05
C PRO A 296 -12.01 7.92 -1.41
N SER A 297 -10.91 8.31 -0.75
CA SER A 297 -10.21 9.55 -1.05
C SER A 297 -9.45 9.53 -2.38
N THR A 298 -8.89 8.39 -2.79
CA THR A 298 -8.33 8.22 -4.14
C THR A 298 -9.44 8.33 -5.18
N GLU A 299 -10.57 7.64 -4.98
CA GLU A 299 -11.68 7.65 -5.91
C GLU A 299 -12.32 9.04 -6.03
N GLU A 300 -12.48 9.76 -4.92
CA GLU A 300 -12.95 11.15 -4.90
C GLU A 300 -11.96 12.09 -5.60
N LEU A 301 -10.66 11.95 -5.33
CA LEU A 301 -9.60 12.67 -6.04
C LEU A 301 -9.70 12.43 -7.56
N LEU A 302 -9.78 11.18 -8.00
CA LEU A 302 -9.80 10.82 -9.42
C LEU A 302 -11.07 11.32 -10.11
N ARG A 303 -12.25 11.21 -9.47
CA ARG A 303 -13.52 11.72 -10.02
C ARG A 303 -13.54 13.24 -10.13
N GLY A 304 -12.82 13.94 -9.25
CA GLY A 304 -12.69 15.40 -9.28
C GLY A 304 -11.73 15.94 -10.33
N LEU A 305 -10.98 15.09 -11.04
CA LEU A 305 -10.04 15.53 -12.06
C LEU A 305 -10.75 15.95 -13.35
N GLU A 306 -10.43 17.16 -13.83
CA GLU A 306 -10.87 17.67 -15.11
C GLU A 306 -9.76 17.58 -16.18
N GLY A 307 -10.16 17.43 -17.45
CA GLY A 307 -9.25 17.34 -18.59
C GLY A 307 -8.63 15.95 -18.83
N PRO A 308 -7.78 15.78 -19.86
CA PRO A 308 -7.11 14.53 -20.13
C PRO A 308 -5.94 14.31 -19.16
N TRP A 309 -5.91 13.15 -18.53
CA TRP A 309 -4.83 12.70 -17.66
C TRP A 309 -4.18 11.45 -18.23
N LYS A 310 -2.85 11.32 -18.09
CA LYS A 310 -2.13 10.10 -18.48
C LYS A 310 -1.34 9.56 -17.29
N VAL A 311 -1.44 8.26 -17.07
CA VAL A 311 -0.67 7.49 -16.07
C VAL A 311 0.05 6.37 -16.81
N LEU A 312 1.30 6.61 -17.21
CA LEU A 312 2.09 5.69 -18.01
C LEU A 312 3.14 5.01 -17.14
N LEU A 313 3.18 3.69 -17.20
CA LEU A 313 4.13 2.88 -16.45
C LEU A 313 5.05 2.14 -17.42
N PHE A 314 6.31 2.56 -17.49
CA PHE A 314 7.34 1.91 -18.30
C PHE A 314 8.03 0.83 -17.48
N VAL A 315 7.81 -0.45 -17.83
CA VAL A 315 8.37 -1.62 -17.11
C VAL A 315 8.78 -2.70 -18.09
N ASP A 316 10.02 -3.15 -18.00
CA ASP A 316 10.46 -4.40 -18.62
C ASP A 316 9.82 -5.60 -17.89
N ALA A 317 8.88 -6.30 -18.55
CA ALA A 317 8.16 -7.40 -17.91
C ALA A 317 9.07 -8.59 -17.57
N SER A 318 10.23 -8.72 -18.21
CA SER A 318 11.18 -9.80 -17.93
C SER A 318 11.87 -9.66 -16.57
N ALA A 319 11.90 -8.44 -16.03
CA ALA A 319 12.57 -8.11 -14.76
C ALA A 319 11.63 -8.19 -13.53
N ALA A 320 10.34 -8.51 -13.70
CA ALA A 320 9.33 -8.44 -12.65
C ALA A 320 8.48 -9.73 -12.52
N ASP A 321 7.96 -9.99 -11.32
CA ASP A 321 7.06 -11.12 -11.06
C ASP A 321 5.68 -10.89 -11.75
N PRO A 322 5.18 -11.86 -12.55
CA PRO A 322 3.86 -11.78 -13.18
C PRO A 322 2.68 -11.52 -12.23
N ALA A 323 2.76 -11.97 -10.97
CA ALA A 323 1.73 -11.69 -9.96
C ALA A 323 1.69 -10.20 -9.60
N VAL A 324 2.84 -9.55 -9.53
CA VAL A 324 3.00 -8.13 -9.23
C VAL A 324 2.49 -7.27 -10.40
N LEU A 325 2.86 -7.64 -11.62
CA LEU A 325 2.38 -6.95 -12.83
C LEU A 325 0.85 -6.97 -12.91
N ARG A 326 0.20 -8.11 -12.62
CA ARG A 326 -1.27 -8.21 -12.58
C ARG A 326 -1.92 -7.31 -11.53
N GLN A 327 -1.29 -7.13 -10.36
CA GLN A 327 -1.80 -6.23 -9.32
C GLN A 327 -1.73 -4.77 -9.74
N ILE A 328 -0.66 -4.38 -10.45
CA ILE A 328 -0.50 -3.02 -10.95
C ILE A 328 -1.46 -2.74 -12.10
N ASP A 329 -1.59 -3.67 -13.05
CA ASP A 329 -2.55 -3.57 -14.15
C ASP A 329 -3.98 -3.41 -13.61
N GLU A 330 -4.30 -4.05 -12.49
CA GLU A 330 -5.58 -3.90 -11.79
C GLU A 330 -5.78 -2.51 -11.17
N VAL A 331 -4.75 -1.92 -10.56
CA VAL A 331 -4.81 -0.53 -10.05
C VAL A 331 -5.00 0.46 -11.22
N LEU A 332 -4.23 0.31 -12.29
CA LEU A 332 -4.33 1.15 -13.49
C LEU A 332 -5.71 1.02 -14.14
N ARG A 333 -6.26 -0.21 -14.23
CA ARG A 333 -7.63 -0.45 -14.72
C ARG A 333 -8.65 0.35 -13.90
N ARG A 334 -8.55 0.32 -12.58
CA ARG A 334 -9.47 1.02 -11.68
C ARG A 334 -9.36 2.53 -11.74
N PHE A 335 -8.17 3.06 -11.98
CA PHE A 335 -8.00 4.50 -12.23
C PHE A 335 -8.83 4.94 -13.45
N ARG A 336 -8.82 4.15 -14.54
CA ARG A 336 -9.65 4.41 -15.73
C ARG A 336 -11.14 4.26 -15.47
N GLU A 337 -11.52 3.31 -14.61
CA GLU A 337 -12.93 3.09 -14.24
C GLU A 337 -13.48 4.20 -13.35
N ALA A 338 -12.65 4.72 -12.43
CA ALA A 338 -13.00 5.84 -11.57
C ALA A 338 -13.20 7.14 -12.36
N ASN A 339 -12.37 7.38 -13.37
CA ASN A 339 -12.52 8.51 -14.28
C ASN A 339 -12.09 8.12 -15.72
N PRO A 340 -13.05 8.04 -16.67
CA PRO A 340 -12.77 7.69 -18.07
C PRO A 340 -11.83 8.65 -18.82
N ALA A 341 -11.60 9.87 -18.29
CA ALA A 341 -10.66 10.83 -18.87
C ALA A 341 -9.18 10.52 -18.54
N ILE A 342 -8.94 9.52 -17.68
CA ILE A 342 -7.61 9.04 -17.32
C ILE A 342 -7.20 7.90 -18.25
N ASP A 343 -6.11 8.09 -18.98
CA ASP A 343 -5.44 7.06 -19.76
C ASP A 343 -4.32 6.43 -18.91
N ALA A 344 -4.65 5.35 -18.18
CA ALA A 344 -3.71 4.62 -17.33
C ALA A 344 -3.31 3.27 -17.98
N ARG A 345 -2.02 3.09 -18.28
CA ARG A 345 -1.52 1.85 -18.89
C ARG A 345 -0.04 1.56 -18.60
N ARG A 346 0.29 0.28 -18.64
CA ARG A 346 1.67 -0.23 -18.60
C ARG A 346 2.17 -0.43 -20.03
N ILE A 347 3.39 0.01 -20.29
CA ILE A 347 4.10 -0.12 -21.57
C ILE A 347 5.40 -0.87 -21.29
N ASP A 348 5.64 -1.95 -22.02
CA ASP A 348 6.89 -2.71 -21.94
C ASP A 348 7.88 -2.26 -23.03
N PRO A 349 9.00 -1.59 -22.67
CA PRO A 349 10.00 -1.19 -23.66
C PRO A 349 10.77 -2.36 -24.28
N GLY A 350 10.82 -3.51 -23.61
CA GLY A 350 11.49 -4.73 -24.05
C GLY A 350 10.65 -5.59 -25.00
N ASP A 351 9.34 -5.35 -25.08
CA ASP A 351 8.43 -6.03 -25.99
C ASP A 351 8.46 -5.37 -27.39
N PRO A 352 8.90 -6.08 -28.46
CA PRO A 352 8.93 -5.53 -29.82
C PRO A 352 7.58 -5.02 -30.32
N ALA A 353 6.46 -5.55 -29.80
CA ALA A 353 5.12 -5.09 -30.17
C ALA A 353 4.77 -3.72 -29.55
N GLN A 354 5.36 -3.38 -28.40
CA GLN A 354 5.08 -2.16 -27.63
C GLN A 354 6.17 -1.10 -27.78
N ALA A 355 7.34 -1.42 -28.34
CA ALA A 355 8.44 -0.48 -28.55
C ALA A 355 8.02 0.79 -29.32
N GLY A 356 7.19 0.64 -30.37
CA GLY A 356 6.65 1.79 -31.11
C GLY A 356 5.65 2.64 -30.31
N GLU A 357 5.04 2.09 -29.27
CA GLU A 357 4.17 2.82 -28.35
C GLU A 357 4.97 3.58 -27.28
N PHE A 358 6.07 2.99 -26.81
CA PHE A 358 7.04 3.64 -25.94
C PHE A 358 7.59 4.93 -26.59
N ASP A 359 8.12 4.84 -27.80
CA ASP A 359 8.70 5.99 -28.51
C ASP A 359 7.67 7.11 -28.76
N ARG A 360 6.45 6.74 -29.15
CA ARG A 360 5.36 7.71 -29.36
C ARG A 360 4.98 8.43 -28.07
N SER A 361 4.83 7.66 -26.98
CA SER A 361 4.42 8.21 -25.68
C SER A 361 5.51 9.12 -25.11
N LEU A 362 6.78 8.74 -25.25
CA LEU A 362 7.92 9.58 -24.85
C LEU A 362 8.00 10.85 -25.71
N GLY A 363 7.81 10.74 -27.02
CA GLY A 363 7.79 11.88 -27.94
C GLY A 363 6.70 12.90 -27.63
N GLU A 364 5.50 12.45 -27.26
CA GLU A 364 4.40 13.32 -26.84
C GLU A 364 4.72 14.08 -25.53
N LEU A 365 5.33 13.40 -24.55
CA LEU A 365 5.75 14.03 -23.29
C LEU A 365 6.80 15.12 -23.52
N VAL A 366 7.76 14.87 -24.41
CA VAL A 366 8.81 15.84 -24.78
C VAL A 366 8.23 17.01 -25.58
N ALA A 367 7.37 16.73 -26.57
CA ALA A 367 6.75 17.76 -27.41
C ALA A 367 5.95 18.78 -26.60
N GLY A 368 5.24 18.31 -25.57
CA GLY A 368 4.47 19.14 -24.64
C GLY A 368 5.30 20.15 -23.84
N ARG A 369 6.64 20.00 -23.78
CA ARG A 369 7.56 20.86 -23.02
C ARG A 369 8.73 21.41 -23.85
N SER A 370 8.55 21.49 -25.15
CA SER A 370 9.57 22.01 -26.08
C SER A 370 10.06 23.43 -25.74
N SER A 371 9.20 24.31 -25.22
CA SER A 371 9.58 25.67 -24.81
C SER A 371 10.50 25.71 -23.59
N GLU A 372 10.22 24.88 -22.58
CA GLU A 372 11.03 24.73 -21.36
C GLU A 372 12.42 24.18 -21.67
N LEU A 373 12.48 23.15 -22.53
CA LEU A 373 13.72 22.56 -23.04
C LEU A 373 14.55 23.62 -23.78
N ALA A 374 13.95 24.35 -24.73
CA ALA A 374 14.63 25.37 -25.51
C ALA A 374 15.20 26.50 -24.63
N SER A 375 14.47 26.94 -23.59
CA SER A 375 14.97 27.96 -22.66
C SER A 375 16.22 27.50 -21.91
N SER A 376 16.27 26.23 -21.53
CA SER A 376 17.37 25.63 -20.76
C SER A 376 18.59 25.39 -21.61
N GLU A 377 18.40 24.86 -22.81
CA GLU A 377 19.47 24.71 -23.80
C GLU A 377 20.08 26.06 -24.15
N ALA A 378 19.25 27.10 -24.32
CA ALA A 378 19.75 28.46 -24.59
C ALA A 378 20.56 29.03 -23.43
N ALA A 379 20.16 28.79 -22.17
CA ALA A 379 20.93 29.24 -21.00
C ALA A 379 22.25 28.48 -20.84
N ILE A 380 22.25 27.16 -21.05
CA ILE A 380 23.47 26.34 -21.06
C ILE A 380 24.41 26.80 -22.17
N ALA A 381 23.90 27.09 -23.37
CA ALA A 381 24.70 27.60 -24.48
C ALA A 381 25.34 28.97 -24.16
N ARG A 382 24.59 29.89 -23.53
CA ARG A 382 25.14 31.17 -23.05
C ARG A 382 26.23 30.98 -22.01
N ALA A 383 26.01 30.09 -21.04
CA ALA A 383 27.00 29.76 -20.02
C ALA A 383 28.27 29.13 -20.64
N LEU A 384 28.13 28.19 -21.57
CA LEU A 384 29.27 27.61 -22.29
C LEU A 384 30.08 28.67 -23.05
N ALA A 385 29.41 29.67 -23.64
CA ALA A 385 30.10 30.79 -24.29
C ALA A 385 30.93 31.63 -23.31
N VAL A 386 30.43 31.86 -22.08
CA VAL A 386 31.19 32.53 -21.01
C VAL A 386 32.41 31.68 -20.59
N PHE A 387 32.21 30.36 -20.45
CA PHE A 387 33.30 29.44 -20.12
C PHE A 387 34.37 29.38 -21.21
N ASP A 388 33.97 29.38 -22.48
CA ASP A 388 34.90 29.38 -23.62
C ASP A 388 35.75 30.64 -23.69
N ALA A 389 35.13 31.81 -23.48
CA ALA A 389 35.85 33.07 -23.42
C ALA A 389 36.90 33.04 -22.30
N PHE A 390 36.54 32.51 -21.13
CA PHE A 390 37.47 32.33 -20.02
C PHE A 390 38.59 31.35 -20.33
N ARG A 391 38.29 30.21 -20.97
CA ARG A 391 39.28 29.19 -21.34
C ARG A 391 40.30 29.72 -22.35
N VAL A 392 39.86 30.49 -23.34
CA VAL A 392 40.75 31.12 -24.34
C VAL A 392 41.71 32.10 -23.66
N GLU A 393 41.21 32.94 -22.76
CA GLU A 393 42.05 33.87 -21.99
C GLU A 393 43.03 33.13 -21.06
N SER A 394 42.55 32.04 -20.42
CA SER A 394 43.33 31.22 -19.49
C SER A 394 44.60 30.63 -20.09
N ALA A 395 44.67 30.46 -21.42
CA ALA A 395 45.85 29.95 -22.09
C ALA A 395 47.04 30.93 -22.06
N GLY A 396 46.79 32.24 -22.01
CA GLY A 396 47.84 33.28 -22.05
C GLY A 396 48.30 33.80 -20.68
N GLU A 397 47.50 33.59 -19.63
CA GLU A 397 47.72 34.17 -18.30
C GLU A 397 48.85 33.54 -17.45
N PRO A 398 49.06 32.19 -17.45
CA PRO A 398 50.02 31.55 -16.56
C PRO A 398 51.47 32.00 -16.74
N ALA A 399 51.89 32.33 -17.96
CA ALA A 399 53.26 32.76 -18.24
C ALA A 399 53.59 34.11 -17.59
N GLY A 400 52.68 35.08 -17.69
CA GLY A 400 52.85 36.42 -17.11
C GLY A 400 52.84 36.39 -15.57
N LEU A 401 51.96 35.57 -14.98
CA LEU A 401 51.86 35.41 -13.53
C LEU A 401 53.07 34.69 -12.93
N ARG A 402 53.59 33.64 -13.60
CA ARG A 402 54.83 32.96 -13.16
C ARG A 402 56.05 33.85 -13.29
N ALA A 403 56.14 34.64 -14.35
CA ALA A 403 57.22 35.62 -14.51
C ALA A 403 57.20 36.69 -13.39
N ALA A 404 56.01 37.11 -12.95
CA ALA A 404 55.87 38.00 -11.79
C ALA A 404 56.24 37.31 -10.46
N ALA A 405 55.84 36.04 -10.29
CA ALA A 405 56.18 35.25 -9.10
C ALA A 405 57.70 35.04 -8.93
N GLN A 406 58.43 34.85 -10.03
CA GLN A 406 59.89 34.66 -10.03
C GLN A 406 60.67 35.90 -9.57
N GLN A 407 60.07 37.09 -9.62
CA GLN A 407 60.67 38.34 -9.15
C GLN A 407 60.57 38.52 -7.62
N LEU A 408 59.91 37.59 -6.92
CA LEU A 408 59.68 37.62 -5.49
C LEU A 408 60.46 36.51 -4.75
N PRO A 409 60.88 36.74 -3.48
CA PRO A 409 61.51 35.72 -2.66
C PRO A 409 60.63 34.46 -2.52
N PRO A 410 61.22 33.25 -2.41
CA PRO A 410 60.49 31.99 -2.32
C PRO A 410 59.56 31.90 -1.09
N GLU A 411 59.86 32.61 0.00
CA GLU A 411 59.03 32.61 1.21
C GLU A 411 57.85 33.61 1.18
N SER A 412 57.79 34.46 0.14
CA SER A 412 56.79 35.51 0.04
C SER A 412 55.36 34.95 -0.08
N PRO A 413 54.40 35.41 0.74
CA PRO A 413 52.99 35.03 0.59
C PRO A 413 52.42 35.49 -0.77
N VAL A 414 52.85 36.64 -1.29
CA VAL A 414 52.44 37.18 -2.61
C VAL A 414 52.86 36.25 -3.74
N ARG A 415 54.07 35.66 -3.65
CA ARG A 415 54.56 34.68 -4.62
C ARG A 415 53.68 33.43 -4.66
N ARG A 416 53.37 32.87 -3.48
CA ARG A 416 52.50 31.70 -3.36
C ARG A 416 51.13 31.95 -3.99
N THR A 417 50.52 33.11 -3.72
CA THR A 417 49.23 33.46 -4.31
C THR A 417 49.32 33.63 -5.84
N LEU A 418 50.36 34.27 -6.39
CA LEU A 418 50.56 34.37 -7.83
C LEU A 418 50.75 32.99 -8.50
N GLU A 419 51.50 32.09 -7.86
CA GLU A 419 51.68 30.71 -8.33
C GLU A 419 50.37 29.91 -8.27
N GLN A 420 49.55 30.10 -7.23
CA GLN A 420 48.22 29.49 -7.11
C GLN A 420 47.26 29.97 -8.20
N VAL A 421 47.21 31.27 -8.47
CA VAL A 421 46.37 31.83 -9.55
C VAL A 421 46.88 31.37 -10.91
N ALA A 422 48.20 31.32 -11.13
CA ALA A 422 48.77 30.78 -12.36
C ALA A 422 48.49 29.29 -12.57
N ALA A 423 48.47 28.51 -11.49
CA ALA A 423 48.11 27.09 -11.51
C ALA A 423 46.63 26.89 -11.86
N LEU A 424 45.74 27.74 -11.34
CA LEU A 424 44.32 27.73 -11.69
C LEU A 424 44.11 27.90 -13.20
N PHE A 425 44.67 28.97 -13.78
CA PHE A 425 44.55 29.24 -15.21
C PHE A 425 45.17 28.12 -16.07
N ALA A 426 46.31 27.55 -15.63
CA ALA A 426 46.94 26.44 -16.33
C ALA A 426 46.08 25.16 -16.28
N GLN A 427 45.42 24.89 -15.15
CA GLN A 427 44.49 23.76 -15.01
C GLN A 427 43.28 23.94 -15.93
N VAL A 428 42.66 25.12 -15.95
CA VAL A 428 41.53 25.42 -16.84
C VAL A 428 41.94 25.32 -18.31
N ALA A 429 43.14 25.78 -18.67
CA ALA A 429 43.65 25.68 -20.04
C ALA A 429 43.90 24.22 -20.49
N THR A 430 44.30 23.35 -19.56
CA THR A 430 44.62 21.94 -19.84
C THR A 430 43.36 21.07 -19.84
N ASP A 431 42.55 21.17 -18.78
CA ASP A 431 41.42 20.26 -18.52
C ASP A 431 40.08 20.84 -18.98
N GLY A 432 40.02 22.14 -19.29
CA GLY A 432 38.76 22.82 -19.64
C GLY A 432 38.11 22.32 -20.93
N GLY A 433 38.89 21.78 -21.87
CA GLY A 433 38.36 21.12 -23.06
C GLY A 433 37.58 19.84 -22.74
N GLN A 434 38.06 19.05 -21.78
CA GLN A 434 37.37 17.85 -21.32
C GLN A 434 36.09 18.21 -20.58
N PHE A 435 36.16 19.18 -19.64
CA PHE A 435 34.98 19.66 -18.92
C PHE A 435 33.87 20.15 -19.86
N ARG A 436 34.24 20.91 -20.90
CA ARG A 436 33.29 21.35 -21.95
C ARG A 436 32.67 20.15 -22.68
N GLY A 437 33.48 19.18 -23.08
CA GLY A 437 33.02 17.98 -23.77
C GLY A 437 32.01 17.18 -22.94
N GLU A 438 32.28 17.01 -21.64
CA GLU A 438 31.37 16.35 -20.70
C GLU A 438 30.01 17.08 -20.59
N VAL A 439 30.03 18.42 -20.50
CA VAL A 439 28.80 19.24 -20.46
C VAL A 439 28.03 19.16 -21.78
N GLU A 440 28.70 19.19 -22.94
CA GLU A 440 28.03 19.04 -24.24
C GLU A 440 27.44 17.64 -24.42
N GLU A 441 28.13 16.58 -23.97
CA GLU A 441 27.61 15.22 -24.02
C GLU A 441 26.34 15.06 -23.17
N MET A 442 26.28 15.71 -22.00
CA MET A 442 25.07 15.73 -21.16
C MET A 442 23.85 16.31 -21.88
N THR A 443 24.04 17.25 -22.81
CA THR A 443 22.94 17.89 -23.56
C THR A 443 22.42 17.07 -24.75
N ARG A 444 23.02 15.92 -25.07
CA ARG A 444 22.64 15.08 -26.23
C ARG A 444 21.91 13.80 -25.79
N THR A 445 21.06 13.28 -26.68
CA THR A 445 20.43 11.96 -26.55
C THR A 445 21.36 10.87 -27.10
N SER A 446 21.33 9.68 -26.49
CA SER A 446 22.10 8.50 -26.93
C SER A 446 21.28 7.21 -26.78
N ALA A 447 21.78 6.08 -27.30
CA ALA A 447 21.12 4.78 -27.15
C ALA A 447 20.97 4.34 -25.68
N THR A 448 21.87 4.78 -24.80
CA THR A 448 21.82 4.49 -23.36
C THR A 448 21.10 5.58 -22.57
N ARG A 449 20.78 6.72 -23.19
CA ARG A 449 20.15 7.86 -22.56
C ARG A 449 19.10 8.48 -23.50
N PRO A 450 17.82 8.11 -23.36
CA PRO A 450 16.78 8.54 -24.30
C PRO A 450 16.41 10.03 -24.19
N LEU A 451 16.79 10.72 -23.10
CA LEU A 451 16.54 12.15 -22.86
C LEU A 451 17.82 12.88 -22.41
N PRO A 452 18.05 14.15 -22.81
CA PRO A 452 19.21 14.92 -22.36
C PRO A 452 19.20 15.17 -20.84
N ASP A 453 20.37 15.35 -20.23
CA ASP A 453 20.57 15.64 -18.80
C ASP A 453 20.94 17.12 -18.61
N LEU A 454 19.95 17.99 -18.75
CA LEU A 454 20.14 19.45 -18.72
C LEU A 454 20.43 19.94 -17.30
N GLU A 455 19.85 19.31 -16.27
CA GLU A 455 20.16 19.56 -14.87
C GLU A 455 21.62 19.22 -14.52
N GLY A 456 22.13 18.08 -15.00
CA GLY A 456 23.53 17.69 -14.86
C GLY A 456 24.49 18.71 -15.49
N ALA A 457 24.17 19.17 -16.70
CA ALA A 457 24.92 20.21 -17.39
C ALA A 457 24.91 21.54 -16.62
N ARG A 458 23.72 22.03 -16.23
CA ARG A 458 23.54 23.27 -15.45
C ARG A 458 24.30 23.24 -14.12
N SER A 459 24.12 22.16 -13.34
CA SER A 459 24.73 22.04 -12.01
C SER A 459 26.25 21.93 -12.08
N SER A 460 26.80 21.31 -13.13
CA SER A 460 28.25 21.24 -13.36
C SER A 460 28.81 22.62 -13.72
N LEU A 461 28.15 23.36 -14.60
CA LEU A 461 28.52 24.74 -14.94
C LEU A 461 28.40 25.69 -13.74
N ALA A 462 27.29 25.68 -13.02
CA ALA A 462 27.07 26.54 -11.86
C ALA A 462 28.09 26.29 -10.73
N ARG A 463 28.44 25.00 -10.47
CA ARG A 463 29.50 24.66 -9.52
C ARG A 463 30.87 25.16 -9.99
N GLY A 464 31.20 24.98 -11.27
CA GLY A 464 32.43 25.51 -11.85
C GLY A 464 32.53 27.02 -11.72
N PHE A 465 31.49 27.76 -12.15
CA PHE A 465 31.43 29.22 -12.07
C PHE A 465 31.48 29.77 -10.66
N ARG A 466 30.93 29.06 -9.67
CA ARG A 466 31.12 29.43 -8.27
C ARG A 466 32.59 29.38 -7.90
N VAL A 467 33.26 28.25 -8.14
CA VAL A 467 34.66 28.04 -7.75
C VAL A 467 35.58 29.03 -8.47
N TRP A 468 35.49 29.12 -9.81
CA TRP A 468 36.34 30.00 -10.59
C TRP A 468 36.00 31.49 -10.37
N GLY A 469 34.72 31.83 -10.27
CA GLY A 469 34.26 33.21 -10.03
C GLY A 469 34.74 33.75 -8.68
N ASP A 470 34.62 32.96 -7.60
CA ASP A 470 35.06 33.33 -6.25
C ASP A 470 36.60 33.48 -6.19
N GLN A 471 37.33 32.60 -6.89
CA GLN A 471 38.79 32.67 -6.98
C GLN A 471 39.27 33.91 -7.75
N LEU A 472 38.61 34.25 -8.86
CA LEU A 472 38.91 35.46 -9.64
C LEU A 472 38.60 36.74 -8.86
N ALA A 473 37.45 36.80 -8.17
CA ALA A 473 37.09 37.93 -7.31
C ALA A 473 38.09 38.12 -6.17
N SER A 474 38.49 37.01 -5.53
CA SER A 474 39.50 37.02 -4.47
C SER A 474 40.86 37.49 -5.01
N ALA A 475 41.28 37.01 -6.19
CA ALA A 475 42.51 37.42 -6.83
C ALA A 475 42.50 38.91 -7.21
N ALA A 476 41.41 39.42 -7.79
CA ALA A 476 41.25 40.83 -8.11
C ALA A 476 41.33 41.73 -6.88
N THR A 477 40.68 41.34 -5.79
CA THR A 477 40.71 42.05 -4.50
C THR A 477 42.14 42.13 -3.96
N LEU A 478 42.85 41.00 -3.89
CA LEU A 478 44.24 40.95 -3.42
C LEU A 478 45.18 41.75 -4.34
N PHE A 479 44.98 41.68 -5.66
CA PHE A 479 45.78 42.44 -6.61
C PHE A 479 45.56 43.95 -6.47
N SER A 480 44.34 44.37 -6.13
CA SER A 480 44.01 45.76 -5.83
C SER A 480 44.73 46.26 -4.57
N GLU A 481 44.76 45.46 -3.50
CA GLU A 481 45.52 45.76 -2.28
C GLU A 481 47.03 45.90 -2.55
N TRP A 482 47.57 45.04 -3.42
CA TRP A 482 48.99 45.06 -3.78
C TRP A 482 49.41 46.26 -4.63
N ARG A 483 48.48 46.99 -5.27
CA ARG A 483 48.81 48.22 -6.02
C ARG A 483 49.51 49.25 -5.14
N THR A 484 49.12 49.34 -3.87
CA THR A 484 49.62 50.34 -2.91
C THR A 484 50.63 49.77 -1.89
N GLN A 485 50.93 48.47 -1.94
CA GLN A 485 51.79 47.83 -0.94
C GLN A 485 53.28 48.04 -1.22
N ALA A 486 54.00 48.62 -0.25
CA ALA A 486 55.42 48.97 -0.38
C ALA A 486 56.37 47.77 -0.54
N GLY A 487 55.95 46.56 -0.14
CA GLY A 487 56.75 45.32 -0.21
C GLY A 487 56.69 44.57 -1.55
N VAL A 488 55.94 45.07 -2.54
CA VAL A 488 55.76 44.42 -3.85
C VAL A 488 56.53 45.20 -4.94
N PRO A 489 57.43 44.57 -5.73
CA PRO A 489 58.18 45.23 -6.79
C PRO A 489 57.27 45.97 -7.79
N ALA A 490 57.73 47.13 -8.28
CA ALA A 490 56.94 47.97 -9.20
C ALA A 490 56.51 47.23 -10.48
N THR A 491 57.38 46.36 -10.99
CA THR A 491 57.12 45.47 -12.14
C THR A 491 55.98 44.50 -11.86
N VAL A 492 55.98 43.85 -10.69
CA VAL A 492 54.91 42.94 -10.25
C VAL A 492 53.60 43.70 -10.08
N ARG A 493 53.64 44.90 -9.48
CA ARG A 493 52.47 45.78 -9.32
C ARG A 493 51.82 46.15 -10.66
N GLN A 494 52.63 46.46 -11.67
CA GLN A 494 52.12 46.76 -13.02
C GLN A 494 51.50 45.52 -13.70
N ILE A 495 52.12 44.36 -13.54
CA ILE A 495 51.62 43.08 -14.10
C ILE A 495 50.25 42.72 -13.49
N VAL A 496 50.10 42.78 -12.16
CA VAL A 496 48.82 42.49 -11.49
C VAL A 496 47.78 43.57 -11.75
N ALA A 497 48.18 44.85 -11.79
CA ALA A 497 47.27 45.97 -12.03
C ALA A 497 46.59 45.90 -13.39
N SER A 498 47.25 45.37 -14.42
CA SER A 498 46.68 45.21 -15.78
C SER A 498 45.67 44.05 -15.90
N ARG A 499 45.43 43.30 -14.82
CA ARG A 499 44.57 42.10 -14.80
C ARG A 499 43.30 42.25 -13.97
N ILE A 500 43.26 43.21 -13.05
CA ILE A 500 42.15 43.42 -12.11
C ILE A 500 40.82 43.57 -12.84
N ASP A 501 40.69 44.57 -13.73
CA ASP A 501 39.44 44.86 -14.43
C ASP A 501 38.94 43.65 -15.25
N ARG A 502 39.88 42.87 -15.83
CA ARG A 502 39.54 41.65 -16.57
C ARG A 502 39.04 40.53 -15.64
N TYR A 503 39.69 40.33 -14.49
CA TYR A 503 39.29 39.29 -13.54
C TYR A 503 37.94 39.63 -12.89
N GLU A 504 37.68 40.92 -12.60
CA GLU A 504 36.39 41.40 -12.13
C GLU A 504 35.28 41.20 -13.17
N ASP A 505 35.52 41.54 -14.44
CA ASP A 505 34.57 41.33 -15.53
C ASP A 505 34.24 39.84 -15.74
N PHE A 506 35.25 38.96 -15.76
CA PHE A 506 35.00 37.51 -15.85
C PHE A 506 34.26 36.97 -14.63
N SER A 507 34.60 37.39 -13.42
CA SER A 507 33.90 36.98 -12.21
C SER A 507 32.44 37.42 -12.25
N ALA A 508 32.15 38.68 -12.63
CA ALA A 508 30.80 39.20 -12.77
C ALA A 508 29.97 38.44 -13.82
N ARG A 509 30.56 38.14 -14.99
CA ARG A 509 29.89 37.33 -16.04
C ARG A 509 29.61 35.90 -15.59
N MET A 510 30.54 35.26 -14.88
CA MET A 510 30.35 33.92 -14.32
C MET A 510 29.27 33.91 -13.23
N GLN A 511 29.24 34.92 -12.36
CA GLN A 511 28.21 35.07 -11.34
C GLN A 511 26.84 35.30 -11.96
N ALA A 512 26.72 36.16 -12.98
CA ALA A 512 25.48 36.39 -13.71
C ALA A 512 25.00 35.13 -14.42
N ALA A 513 25.88 34.43 -15.14
CA ALA A 513 25.54 33.16 -15.80
C ALA A 513 25.14 32.09 -14.78
N ARG A 514 25.82 32.01 -13.63
CA ARG A 514 25.45 31.11 -12.53
C ARG A 514 24.05 31.44 -11.99
N GLN A 515 23.75 32.71 -11.72
CA GLN A 515 22.44 33.13 -11.24
C GLN A 515 21.34 32.79 -12.24
N GLU A 516 21.58 32.98 -13.53
CA GLU A 516 20.67 32.57 -14.59
C GLU A 516 20.45 31.05 -14.61
N LEU A 517 21.54 30.27 -14.52
CA LEU A 517 21.48 28.81 -14.43
C LEU A 517 20.82 28.32 -13.14
N GLU A 518 20.89 29.04 -12.02
CA GLU A 518 20.26 28.67 -10.74
C GLU A 518 18.79 29.11 -10.67
N ALA A 519 18.42 30.18 -11.39
CA ALA A 519 17.07 30.73 -11.41
C ALA A 519 16.08 29.88 -12.23
N LEU A 520 16.58 29.09 -13.18
CA LEU A 520 15.74 28.19 -13.97
C LEU A 520 15.12 27.09 -13.07
N PRO A 521 13.85 26.71 -13.25
CA PRO A 521 13.22 25.65 -12.47
C PRO A 521 13.91 24.29 -12.71
N ALA A 522 13.76 23.36 -11.77
CA ALA A 522 14.14 21.96 -12.00
C ALA A 522 13.13 21.31 -12.96
N PHE A 523 13.61 20.55 -13.95
CA PHE A 523 12.75 19.93 -14.96
C PHE A 523 12.39 18.50 -14.56
N GLU A 524 11.10 18.18 -14.67
CA GLU A 524 10.61 16.83 -14.43
C GLU A 524 11.07 15.87 -15.55
N LEU A 525 11.42 16.38 -16.73
CA LEU A 525 11.99 15.58 -17.82
C LEU A 525 13.42 15.09 -17.52
N ASP A 526 14.23 15.85 -16.78
CA ASP A 526 15.56 15.38 -16.35
C ASP A 526 15.42 14.23 -15.35
N ALA A 527 14.41 14.30 -14.47
CA ALA A 527 14.05 13.19 -13.58
C ALA A 527 13.59 11.96 -14.39
N LEU A 528 12.78 12.14 -15.44
CA LEU A 528 12.37 11.06 -16.34
C LEU A 528 13.57 10.42 -17.03
N GLY A 529 14.49 11.23 -17.55
CA GLY A 529 15.71 10.75 -18.20
C GLY A 529 16.56 9.88 -17.26
N ARG A 530 16.75 10.32 -16.01
CA ARG A 530 17.48 9.56 -15.00
C ARG A 530 16.84 8.21 -14.66
N GLU A 531 15.52 8.16 -14.56
CA GLU A 531 14.82 6.90 -14.25
C GLU A 531 14.74 5.97 -15.48
N LEU A 532 14.56 6.51 -16.69
CA LEU A 532 14.58 5.72 -17.93
C LEU A 532 15.95 5.08 -18.21
N VAL A 533 17.06 5.74 -17.86
CA VAL A 533 18.41 5.12 -17.93
C VAL A 533 18.50 3.89 -17.03
N ARG A 534 17.73 3.87 -15.93
CA ARG A 534 17.64 2.68 -15.07
C ARG A 534 16.75 1.59 -15.67
N GLY A 535 15.93 1.88 -16.69
CA GLY A 535 15.10 0.91 -17.42
C GLY A 535 13.64 0.85 -16.99
N GLU A 536 13.22 1.67 -16.03
CA GLU A 536 11.87 1.62 -15.48
C GLU A 536 11.44 3.03 -14.99
N ALA A 537 10.24 3.50 -15.37
CA ALA A 537 9.74 4.81 -14.91
C ALA A 537 8.21 4.87 -14.89
N ALA A 538 7.64 5.55 -13.90
CA ALA A 538 6.23 5.88 -13.87
C ALA A 538 6.04 7.38 -14.11
N VAL A 539 5.10 7.72 -14.98
CA VAL A 539 4.83 9.08 -15.40
C VAL A 539 3.35 9.37 -15.22
N VAL A 540 3.06 10.39 -14.42
CA VAL A 540 1.71 10.95 -14.30
C VAL A 540 1.72 12.33 -14.95
N SER A 541 0.76 12.64 -15.80
CA SER A 541 0.61 13.96 -16.41
C SER A 541 -0.84 14.39 -16.48
N GLY A 542 -1.08 15.69 -16.28
CA GLY A 542 -2.41 16.28 -16.26
C GLY A 542 -2.32 17.80 -16.06
N GLY A 543 -3.25 18.57 -16.62
CA GLY A 543 -3.30 20.03 -16.45
C GLY A 543 -2.02 20.78 -16.88
N GLY A 544 -1.26 20.24 -17.85
CA GLY A 544 0.02 20.82 -18.31
C GLY A 544 1.23 20.52 -17.41
N ARG A 545 1.03 19.78 -16.31
CA ARG A 545 2.06 19.38 -15.36
C ARG A 545 2.39 17.89 -15.47
N LEU A 546 3.56 17.51 -15.01
CA LEU A 546 4.12 16.15 -15.07
C LEU A 546 4.53 15.77 -13.64
N ALA A 547 4.57 14.49 -13.33
CA ALA A 547 5.22 13.99 -12.14
C ALA A 547 5.88 12.68 -12.53
N VAL A 548 7.19 12.60 -12.29
CA VAL A 548 7.96 11.39 -12.52
C VAL A 548 8.14 10.69 -11.20
N VAL A 549 7.68 9.46 -11.17
CA VAL A 549 7.86 8.57 -10.04
C VAL A 549 8.86 7.49 -10.46
N PRO A 550 9.95 7.31 -9.71
CA PRO A 550 10.84 6.18 -9.91
C PRO A 550 10.06 4.87 -9.78
N ALA A 551 10.15 4.06 -10.82
CA ALA A 551 9.48 2.78 -10.95
C ALA A 551 9.63 1.85 -9.75
N TRP A 552 10.85 1.76 -9.20
CA TRP A 552 11.16 0.94 -8.03
C TRP A 552 10.32 1.28 -6.78
N ARG A 553 9.69 2.47 -6.76
CA ARG A 553 8.81 2.90 -5.67
C ARG A 553 7.41 2.31 -5.78
N ILE A 554 7.01 1.95 -6.98
CA ILE A 554 5.78 1.20 -7.28
C ILE A 554 6.08 -0.30 -7.27
N PHE A 555 7.24 -0.71 -7.82
CA PHE A 555 7.71 -2.10 -7.93
C PHE A 555 9.22 -2.19 -7.69
N PRO A 556 9.71 -2.43 -6.47
CA PRO A 556 11.14 -2.58 -6.23
C PRO A 556 11.68 -3.78 -7.02
N ARG A 557 12.87 -3.60 -7.60
CA ARG A 557 13.58 -4.68 -8.29
C ARG A 557 13.70 -5.89 -7.38
N ALA A 558 13.56 -7.07 -7.97
CA ALA A 558 14.08 -8.30 -7.39
C ALA A 558 15.61 -8.20 -7.32
N ALA A 559 16.14 -7.39 -6.41
CA ALA A 559 17.54 -7.46 -6.05
C ALA A 559 17.78 -8.89 -5.57
N ALA A 560 18.72 -9.56 -6.22
CA ALA A 560 19.05 -10.95 -6.01
C ALA A 560 18.94 -11.32 -4.53
N ALA A 561 18.08 -12.29 -4.27
CA ALA A 561 17.92 -12.96 -2.99
C ALA A 561 19.27 -13.52 -2.52
N GLN A 562 20.03 -12.71 -1.78
CA GLN A 562 21.15 -13.14 -0.96
C GLN A 562 21.07 -12.39 0.37
N GLY A 563 20.49 -13.07 1.35
CA GLY A 563 20.27 -12.57 2.70
C GLY A 563 18.79 -12.60 3.05
N ALA A 564 18.42 -13.44 4.02
CA ALA A 564 17.07 -13.53 4.57
C ALA A 564 16.56 -12.14 5.05
N ASP A 565 15.23 -12.01 5.10
CA ASP A 565 14.45 -10.93 5.74
C ASP A 565 14.29 -9.58 5.03
N ARG A 566 13.99 -9.57 3.72
CA ARG A 566 13.25 -8.44 3.15
C ARG A 566 12.02 -8.89 2.35
N ILE A 567 10.87 -8.50 2.86
CA ILE A 567 9.56 -9.15 2.70
C ILE A 567 8.64 -8.20 1.88
N SER A 568 8.16 -8.72 0.74
CA SER A 568 7.41 -8.10 -0.37
C SER A 568 5.98 -7.55 -0.08
N TYR A 569 5.83 -6.24 0.03
CA TYR A 569 4.55 -5.52 0.17
C TYR A 569 3.45 -6.00 -0.80
N SER A 570 2.16 -5.86 -0.43
CA SER A 570 1.07 -5.86 -1.43
C SER A 570 1.24 -4.68 -2.38
N TRP A 571 1.79 -4.92 -3.57
CA TRP A 571 2.21 -3.89 -4.52
C TRP A 571 1.06 -3.06 -5.09
N SER A 572 -0.17 -3.59 -5.10
CA SER A 572 -1.38 -2.83 -5.44
C SER A 572 -1.56 -1.60 -4.56
N PHE A 573 -1.35 -1.76 -3.25
CA PHE A 573 -1.59 -0.73 -2.26
C PHE A 573 -0.52 0.37 -2.34
N ARG A 574 0.75 -0.02 -2.48
CA ARG A 574 1.88 0.90 -2.71
C ARG A 574 1.76 1.61 -4.06
N GLY A 575 1.33 0.90 -5.10
CA GLY A 575 1.11 1.45 -6.43
C GLY A 575 0.00 2.50 -6.44
N GLU A 576 -1.15 2.24 -5.80
CA GLU A 576 -2.20 3.24 -5.63
C GLU A 576 -1.71 4.47 -4.88
N GLU A 577 -1.00 4.29 -3.77
CA GLU A 577 -0.50 5.39 -2.94
C GLU A 577 0.46 6.30 -3.70
N VAL A 578 1.42 5.70 -4.38
CA VAL A 578 2.43 6.43 -5.14
C VAL A 578 1.81 7.14 -6.35
N LEU A 579 0.89 6.48 -7.08
CA LEU A 579 0.25 7.07 -8.25
C LEU A 579 -0.76 8.17 -7.86
N SER A 580 -1.57 7.96 -6.82
CA SER A 580 -2.50 8.97 -6.32
C SER A 580 -1.78 10.15 -5.69
N GLY A 581 -0.65 9.93 -5.01
CA GLY A 581 0.24 10.98 -4.53
C GLY A 581 0.80 11.84 -5.67
N ALA A 582 1.22 11.21 -6.78
CA ALA A 582 1.66 11.91 -7.98
C ALA A 582 0.52 12.67 -8.69
N VAL A 583 -0.69 12.11 -8.74
CA VAL A 583 -1.88 12.84 -9.21
C VAL A 583 -2.14 14.07 -8.33
N ARG A 584 -2.03 13.91 -7.00
CA ARG A 584 -2.28 15.01 -6.05
C ARG A 584 -1.21 16.09 -6.10
N SER A 585 0.04 15.76 -6.37
CA SER A 585 1.09 16.78 -6.54
C SER A 585 0.87 17.64 -7.80
N ILE A 586 0.19 17.09 -8.81
CA ILE A 586 -0.19 17.78 -10.04
C ILE A 586 -1.48 18.58 -9.85
N ALA A 587 -2.53 17.93 -9.32
CA ALA A 587 -3.87 18.49 -9.16
C ALA A 587 -4.00 19.46 -7.98
N GLY A 588 -3.28 19.22 -6.89
CA GLY A 588 -3.24 20.05 -5.69
C GLY A 588 -2.15 21.12 -5.77
N GLY A 589 -2.35 22.23 -5.06
CA GLY A 589 -1.32 23.27 -4.89
C GLY A 589 0.00 22.72 -4.33
N THR A 590 1.05 23.53 -4.37
CA THR A 590 2.43 23.21 -3.93
C THR A 590 2.48 22.26 -2.73
N MET A 591 2.99 21.04 -2.95
CA MET A 591 3.18 20.05 -1.88
C MET A 591 4.17 20.56 -0.82
N PRO A 592 3.92 20.33 0.48
CA PRO A 592 4.84 20.74 1.53
C PRO A 592 6.20 20.05 1.41
N GLU A 593 7.24 20.73 1.87
CA GLU A 593 8.58 20.17 2.03
C GLU A 593 8.82 19.81 3.50
N VAL A 594 9.20 18.58 3.77
CA VAL A 594 9.58 18.08 5.09
C VAL A 594 11.09 18.15 5.25
N VAL A 595 11.53 18.84 6.30
CA VAL A 595 12.94 18.97 6.64
C VAL A 595 13.20 18.19 7.92
N PHE A 596 13.95 17.09 7.82
CA PHE A 596 14.44 16.35 8.97
C PHE A 596 15.61 17.09 9.61
N VAL A 597 15.47 17.45 10.90
CA VAL A 597 16.46 18.23 11.65
C VAL A 597 17.02 17.37 12.79
N HIS A 598 18.34 17.18 12.81
CA HIS A 598 19.02 16.38 13.83
C HIS A 598 20.48 16.84 14.04
N SER A 599 21.12 16.35 15.10
CA SER A 599 22.54 16.58 15.42
C SER A 599 23.46 15.38 15.12
N GLU A 600 22.94 14.30 14.56
CA GLU A 600 23.73 13.11 14.21
C GLU A 600 24.84 13.43 13.20
N ARG A 601 25.98 12.75 13.33
CA ARG A 601 27.16 13.00 12.47
C ARG A 601 26.98 12.48 11.05
N GLU A 602 26.24 11.40 10.91
CA GLU A 602 25.90 10.76 9.64
C GLU A 602 24.45 11.08 9.29
N SER A 603 24.15 11.04 7.99
CA SER A 603 22.79 11.22 7.48
C SER A 603 21.87 10.13 8.02
N LEU A 604 20.73 10.53 8.58
CA LEU A 604 19.65 9.62 8.97
C LEU A 604 18.81 9.19 7.76
N LEU A 605 18.94 9.86 6.62
CA LEU A 605 18.29 9.48 5.36
C LEU A 605 19.11 8.48 4.54
N ARG A 606 20.17 7.91 5.10
CA ARG A 606 20.96 6.81 4.51
C ARG A 606 20.73 5.52 5.28
N PRO A 607 20.59 4.38 4.58
CA PRO A 607 20.33 3.10 5.24
C PRO A 607 21.50 2.68 6.12
N LYS A 608 21.19 2.27 7.35
CA LYS A 608 22.14 1.73 8.33
C LYS A 608 21.90 0.23 8.52
N GLN A 609 22.93 -0.51 8.91
CA GLN A 609 22.84 -1.95 9.15
C GLN A 609 21.92 -2.31 10.31
N ASP A 610 21.83 -1.45 11.33
CA ASP A 610 20.98 -1.65 12.50
C ASP A 610 19.58 -1.05 12.34
N HIS A 611 19.25 -0.57 11.13
CA HIS A 611 17.98 0.08 10.81
C HIS A 611 17.61 1.26 11.74
N SER A 612 18.60 1.86 12.40
CA SER A 612 18.47 3.11 13.18
C SER A 612 18.51 4.37 12.29
N ASP A 613 17.88 4.26 11.13
CA ASP A 613 17.77 5.31 10.12
C ASP A 613 16.29 5.69 9.91
N LEU A 614 16.04 6.71 9.08
CA LEU A 614 14.72 7.25 8.75
C LEU A 614 14.34 7.02 7.29
N VAL A 615 15.02 6.10 6.59
CA VAL A 615 14.82 5.87 5.15
C VAL A 615 13.37 5.51 4.85
N ALA A 616 12.78 4.61 5.64
CA ALA A 616 11.42 4.14 5.39
C ALA A 616 10.35 5.24 5.51
N VAL A 617 10.45 6.08 6.54
CA VAL A 617 9.51 7.18 6.75
C VAL A 617 9.72 8.32 5.75
N ALA A 618 10.97 8.58 5.38
CA ALA A 618 11.30 9.52 4.31
C ALA A 618 10.76 9.05 2.95
N ASP A 619 10.85 7.75 2.67
CA ASP A 619 10.29 7.16 1.46
C ASP A 619 8.77 7.20 1.45
N ALA A 620 8.11 6.97 2.60
CA ALA A 620 6.67 7.14 2.73
C ALA A 620 6.23 8.58 2.42
N LEU A 621 6.91 9.58 2.99
CA LEU A 621 6.68 11.00 2.70
C LEU A 621 6.85 11.33 1.21
N ARG A 622 7.96 10.91 0.62
CA ARG A 622 8.19 11.10 -0.82
C ARG A 622 7.11 10.41 -1.66
N SER A 623 6.51 9.32 -1.17
CA SER A 623 5.53 8.50 -1.92
C SER A 623 4.18 9.19 -1.93
N ALA A 624 3.84 9.81 -0.80
CA ALA A 624 2.70 10.70 -0.67
C ALA A 624 2.90 12.06 -1.36
N GLY A 625 4.04 12.28 -2.04
CA GLY A 625 4.33 13.47 -2.84
C GLY A 625 4.99 14.64 -2.09
N TYR A 626 5.38 14.45 -0.83
CA TYR A 626 6.10 15.49 -0.07
C TYR A 626 7.55 15.64 -0.56
N GLY A 627 8.05 16.87 -0.58
CA GLY A 627 9.49 17.11 -0.68
C GLY A 627 10.17 16.64 0.61
N VAL A 628 11.34 16.01 0.53
CA VAL A 628 12.08 15.57 1.72
C VAL A 628 13.52 16.06 1.66
N ARG A 629 13.94 16.78 2.69
CA ARG A 629 15.28 17.33 2.87
C ARG A 629 15.81 16.99 4.26
N GLU A 630 17.14 16.96 4.39
CA GLU A 630 17.84 16.81 5.66
C GLU A 630 18.59 18.10 5.97
N TRP A 631 18.60 18.51 7.24
CA TRP A 631 19.36 19.65 7.72
C TRP A 631 20.00 19.36 9.07
N THR A 632 21.31 19.60 9.16
CA THR A 632 22.08 19.49 10.40
C THR A 632 22.54 20.88 10.82
N PRO A 633 21.98 21.45 11.92
CA PRO A 633 22.42 22.72 12.47
C PRO A 633 23.94 22.81 12.64
N GLY A 634 24.55 23.89 12.15
CA GLY A 634 26.01 24.10 12.19
C GLY A 634 26.79 23.50 11.02
N ARG A 635 26.15 22.80 10.07
CA ARG A 635 26.78 22.24 8.86
C ARG A 635 26.15 22.77 7.56
N GLY A 636 25.79 24.04 7.54
CA GLY A 636 25.16 24.71 6.39
C GLY A 636 24.16 25.76 6.86
N GLU A 637 23.70 26.59 5.93
CA GLU A 637 22.65 27.57 6.20
C GLU A 637 21.30 26.87 6.39
N ARG A 638 20.41 27.52 7.14
CA ARG A 638 19.03 27.05 7.33
C ARG A 638 18.32 27.02 5.97
N PRO A 639 17.66 25.90 5.61
CA PRO A 639 16.86 25.84 4.39
C PRO A 639 15.75 26.88 4.43
N THR A 640 15.62 27.65 3.35
CA THR A 640 14.49 28.54 3.10
C THR A 640 13.55 27.92 2.07
N ALA A 641 12.26 28.04 2.30
CA ALA A 641 11.25 27.53 1.38
C ALA A 641 11.28 28.30 0.05
N ALA A 642 11.11 27.59 -1.07
CA ALA A 642 10.83 28.24 -2.35
C ALA A 642 9.48 28.98 -2.26
N ALA A 643 9.33 30.08 -3.01
CA ALA A 643 8.13 30.91 -2.97
C ALA A 643 6.84 30.06 -3.13
N GLY A 644 5.94 30.14 -2.14
CA GLY A 644 4.66 29.42 -2.13
C GLY A 644 4.71 27.97 -1.65
N LYS A 645 5.86 27.44 -1.20
CA LYS A 645 5.93 26.11 -0.54
C LYS A 645 5.95 26.27 0.99
N THR A 646 5.18 25.43 1.67
CA THR A 646 5.20 25.32 3.14
C THR A 646 6.29 24.33 3.57
N GLN A 647 7.13 24.71 4.53
CA GLN A 647 8.14 23.81 5.13
C GLN A 647 7.70 23.33 6.50
N VAL A 648 7.74 22.02 6.72
CA VAL A 648 7.47 21.37 8.01
C VAL A 648 8.77 20.78 8.55
N PHE A 649 9.13 21.11 9.78
CA PHE A 649 10.36 20.66 10.41
C PHE A 649 10.10 19.46 11.32
N VAL A 650 10.68 18.30 10.98
CA VAL A 650 10.63 17.10 11.82
C VAL A 650 11.91 17.02 12.61
N VAL A 651 11.82 17.32 13.90
CA VAL A 651 12.97 17.45 14.79
C VAL A 651 13.20 16.14 15.53
N LEU A 652 14.41 15.60 15.39
CA LEU A 652 14.87 14.42 16.12
C LEU A 652 15.99 14.80 17.10
N PRO A 653 15.81 14.55 18.40
CA PRO A 653 16.88 14.66 19.38
C PRO A 653 17.92 13.55 19.13
N ALA A 654 19.09 13.68 19.75
CA ALA A 654 20.16 12.69 19.61
C ALA A 654 19.65 11.28 19.97
N LEU A 655 19.82 10.33 19.04
CA LEU A 655 19.27 8.98 19.17
C LEU A 655 19.99 8.18 20.27
N ARG A 656 21.27 8.49 20.51
CA ARG A 656 22.10 7.86 21.54
C ARG A 656 22.88 8.92 22.30
N ARG A 657 22.40 9.26 23.50
CA ARG A 657 23.11 10.17 24.40
C ARG A 657 23.94 9.39 25.41
N ALA A 658 25.26 9.49 25.30
CA ALA A 658 26.22 8.80 26.19
C ALA A 658 26.70 9.68 27.36
N GLN A 659 26.46 10.99 27.32
CA GLN A 659 27.00 11.98 28.27
C GLN A 659 25.89 12.80 28.91
N LEU A 660 26.11 13.23 30.16
CA LEU A 660 25.15 14.02 30.93
C LEU A 660 24.98 15.45 30.37
N ASP A 661 26.08 16.05 29.92
CA ASP A 661 26.08 17.38 29.29
C ASP A 661 25.67 17.30 27.82
N LEU A 662 25.04 18.38 27.32
CA LEU A 662 24.74 18.50 25.89
C LEU A 662 26.05 18.76 25.13
N SER A 663 26.27 18.01 24.06
CA SER A 663 27.31 18.30 23.09
C SER A 663 27.10 19.67 22.44
N ARG A 664 28.14 20.22 21.80
CA ARG A 664 28.04 21.48 21.06
C ARG A 664 26.93 21.43 20.00
N ASP A 665 26.83 20.32 19.28
CA ASP A 665 25.87 20.13 18.19
C ASP A 665 24.42 20.03 18.71
N GLU A 666 24.21 19.38 19.86
CA GLU A 666 22.89 19.34 20.53
C GLU A 666 22.47 20.71 21.06
N LYS A 667 23.39 21.50 21.63
CA LYS A 667 23.09 22.88 22.07
C LYS A 667 22.71 23.77 20.89
N LEU A 668 23.39 23.62 19.75
CA LEU A 668 23.04 24.33 18.52
C LEU A 668 21.67 23.90 18.00
N LEU A 669 21.37 22.59 18.00
CA LEU A 669 20.07 22.07 17.60
C LEU A 669 18.93 22.67 18.43
N VAL A 670 19.04 22.65 19.76
CA VAL A 670 18.01 23.24 20.65
C VAL A 670 17.81 24.73 20.35
N ARG A 671 18.91 25.49 20.22
CA ARG A 671 18.85 26.93 19.92
C ARG A 671 18.20 27.25 18.57
N GLU A 672 18.52 26.49 17.52
CA GLU A 672 17.90 26.65 16.20
C GLU A 672 16.41 26.29 16.23
N VAL A 673 16.02 25.25 16.96
CA VAL A 673 14.61 24.85 17.10
C VAL A 673 13.81 25.88 17.91
N GLU A 674 14.39 26.47 18.96
CA GLU A 674 13.80 27.63 19.63
C GLU A 674 13.62 28.83 18.67
N GLY A 675 14.56 29.02 17.74
CA GLY A 675 14.44 29.97 16.64
C GLY A 675 13.26 29.65 15.73
N LEU A 676 13.12 28.40 15.29
CA LEU A 676 11.99 27.93 14.47
C LEU A 676 10.63 28.20 15.15
N VAL A 677 10.51 27.91 16.46
CA VAL A 677 9.29 28.21 17.24
C VAL A 677 9.05 29.72 17.34
N ARG A 678 10.11 30.52 17.51
CA ARG A 678 9.99 31.98 17.56
C ARG A 678 9.51 32.56 16.24
N ASP A 679 9.94 31.98 15.12
CA ASP A 679 9.58 32.38 13.76
C ASP A 679 8.19 31.86 13.33
N GLY A 680 7.51 31.06 14.16
CA GLY A 680 6.20 30.50 13.82
C GLY A 680 6.24 29.31 12.85
N ALA A 681 7.40 28.66 12.69
CA ALA A 681 7.53 27.52 11.78
C ALA A 681 6.80 26.27 12.31
N PRO A 682 6.12 25.49 11.46
CA PRO A 682 5.42 24.30 11.91
C PRO A 682 6.41 23.15 12.21
N ILE A 683 6.32 22.60 13.42
CA ILE A 683 7.30 21.65 13.96
C ILE A 683 6.62 20.36 14.45
N LEU A 684 7.18 19.22 14.07
CA LEU A 684 6.96 17.92 14.69
C LEU A 684 8.16 17.59 15.57
N LEU A 685 8.01 17.66 16.89
CA LEU A 685 9.04 17.31 17.85
C LEU A 685 8.91 15.85 18.29
N THR A 686 9.93 15.05 17.99
CA THR A 686 10.08 13.74 18.63
C THR A 686 10.79 13.95 19.97
N ALA A 687 10.22 13.50 21.09
CA ALA A 687 10.85 13.66 22.39
C ALA A 687 11.49 12.35 22.86
N GLY A 688 12.74 12.44 23.33
CA GLY A 688 13.51 11.33 23.89
C GLY A 688 13.65 11.43 25.40
N ARG A 689 13.98 10.32 26.04
CA ARG A 689 14.26 10.23 27.49
C ARG A 689 15.43 11.12 27.90
N SER A 690 15.35 11.67 29.11
CA SER A 690 16.34 12.62 29.62
C SER A 690 16.91 12.22 30.96
N LEU A 691 18.23 11.99 31.00
CA LEU A 691 18.96 11.79 32.26
C LEU A 691 18.92 13.05 33.14
N LEU A 692 18.79 14.25 32.56
CA LEU A 692 18.69 15.49 33.31
C LEU A 692 17.37 15.54 34.08
N SER A 693 16.25 15.25 33.42
CA SER A 693 14.93 15.18 34.07
C SER A 693 14.86 14.10 35.14
N LEU A 694 15.51 12.95 34.90
CA LEU A 694 15.64 11.88 35.89
C LEU A 694 16.36 12.35 37.18
N LEU A 695 17.33 13.26 37.05
CA LEU A 695 18.05 13.87 38.17
C LEU A 695 17.36 15.14 38.73
N GLY A 696 16.14 15.46 38.27
CA GLY A 696 15.38 16.63 38.69
C GLY A 696 15.85 17.96 38.08
N GLN A 697 16.68 17.92 37.04
CA GLN A 697 17.09 19.09 36.27
C GLN A 697 16.12 19.33 35.08
N PRO A 698 15.91 20.60 34.66
CA PRO A 698 15.01 20.89 33.54
C PRO A 698 15.53 20.28 32.24
N ASP A 699 14.63 19.72 31.45
CA ASP A 699 14.99 19.20 30.13
C ASP A 699 15.29 20.37 29.17
N PRO A 700 16.35 20.32 28.36
CA PRO A 700 16.66 21.36 27.38
C PRO A 700 15.55 21.62 26.35
N TRP A 701 14.72 20.62 26.07
CA TRP A 701 13.59 20.73 25.14
C TRP A 701 12.32 21.28 25.79
N SER A 702 12.27 21.39 27.13
CA SER A 702 11.09 21.92 27.85
C SER A 702 10.76 23.36 27.45
N GLY A 703 11.77 24.18 27.16
CA GLY A 703 11.59 25.57 26.72
C GLY A 703 10.97 25.72 25.33
N VAL A 704 11.10 24.70 24.47
CA VAL A 704 10.60 24.73 23.08
C VAL A 704 9.06 24.69 23.06
N LEU A 705 8.45 23.89 23.94
CA LEU A 705 7.00 23.68 23.99
C LEU A 705 6.26 24.55 25.02
N ALA A 706 7.00 25.20 25.93
CA ALA A 706 6.44 26.10 26.95
C ALA A 706 5.45 27.15 26.39
N PRO A 707 5.67 27.79 25.21
CA PRO A 707 4.72 28.75 24.65
C PRO A 707 3.33 28.16 24.31
N PHE A 708 3.21 26.83 24.26
CA PHE A 708 1.96 26.10 24.00
C PHE A 708 1.36 25.47 25.27
N GLY A 709 1.98 25.65 26.44
CA GLY A 709 1.52 25.02 27.69
C GLY A 709 1.65 23.49 27.68
N VAL A 710 2.60 22.95 26.93
CA VAL A 710 2.86 21.51 26.79
C VAL A 710 4.25 21.19 27.32
N GLU A 711 4.38 20.12 28.10
CA GLU A 711 5.64 19.64 28.66
C GLU A 711 5.74 18.11 28.54
N VAL A 712 6.89 17.58 28.14
CA VAL A 712 7.12 16.13 28.11
C VAL A 712 7.75 15.67 29.42
N ASP A 713 7.15 14.67 30.07
CA ASP A 713 7.72 14.06 31.27
C ASP A 713 8.86 13.11 30.92
N ALA A 714 10.01 13.67 30.57
CA ALA A 714 11.17 12.91 30.10
C ALA A 714 11.88 12.08 31.19
N ALA A 715 11.41 12.16 32.45
CA ALA A 715 11.94 11.42 33.58
C ALA A 715 11.33 10.01 33.72
N ARG A 716 10.09 9.82 33.26
CA ARG A 716 9.32 8.59 33.49
C ARG A 716 8.84 7.97 32.18
N VAL A 717 9.02 6.66 32.03
CA VAL A 717 8.58 5.90 30.85
C VAL A 717 7.48 4.92 31.23
N VAL A 718 6.59 4.61 30.28
CA VAL A 718 5.59 3.56 30.47
C VAL A 718 6.22 2.21 30.14
N LEU A 719 6.12 1.27 31.09
CA LEU A 719 6.51 -0.13 30.91
C LEU A 719 5.29 -1.03 31.07
N GLU A 720 5.34 -2.20 30.43
CA GLU A 720 4.30 -3.22 30.53
C GLU A 720 4.87 -4.58 30.90
N LEU A 721 4.23 -5.28 31.82
CA LEU A 721 4.57 -6.64 32.21
C LEU A 721 3.73 -7.62 31.38
N ALA A 722 4.38 -8.40 30.53
CA ALA A 722 3.77 -9.45 29.73
C ALA A 722 4.33 -10.83 30.10
N ALA A 723 3.70 -11.89 29.60
CA ALA A 723 4.24 -13.25 29.69
C ALA A 723 4.83 -13.67 28.34
N LYS A 724 6.01 -14.30 28.37
CA LYS A 724 6.58 -15.00 27.22
C LYS A 724 5.78 -16.27 26.90
N PRO A 725 5.97 -16.88 25.71
CA PRO A 725 5.31 -18.14 25.33
C PRO A 725 5.57 -19.29 26.33
N ASP A 726 6.70 -19.25 27.05
CA ASP A 726 7.06 -20.20 28.09
C ASP A 726 6.44 -19.88 29.48
N GLY A 727 5.62 -18.83 29.57
CA GLY A 727 4.97 -18.38 30.79
C GLY A 727 5.85 -17.52 31.72
N THR A 728 7.10 -17.23 31.34
CA THR A 728 7.97 -16.37 32.15
C THR A 728 7.60 -14.90 32.01
N PRO A 729 7.64 -14.10 33.09
CA PRO A 729 7.34 -12.67 33.01
C PRO A 729 8.45 -11.94 32.24
N GLU A 730 8.04 -11.03 31.37
CA GLU A 730 8.90 -10.17 30.58
C GLU A 730 8.40 -8.72 30.66
N VAL A 731 9.31 -7.80 30.94
CA VAL A 731 9.01 -6.38 30.85
C VAL A 731 9.21 -5.93 29.41
N ARG A 732 8.17 -5.36 28.83
CA ARG A 732 8.18 -4.76 27.51
C ARG A 732 8.40 -3.26 27.66
N PRO A 733 9.53 -2.72 27.15
CA PRO A 733 9.80 -1.29 27.15
C PRO A 733 9.09 -0.54 26.03
N TRP A 734 8.30 -1.23 25.21
CA TRP A 734 7.54 -0.67 24.10
C TRP A 734 6.05 -0.89 24.33
N GLN A 735 5.22 -0.09 23.69
CA GLN A 735 3.76 -0.15 23.77
C GLN A 735 3.20 -0.27 22.37
N LEU A 736 2.41 -1.32 22.15
CA LEU A 736 1.61 -1.49 20.94
C LEU A 736 0.22 -0.88 21.19
N ILE A 737 -0.18 0.07 20.33
CA ILE A 737 -1.43 0.81 20.44
C ILE A 737 -2.27 0.51 19.19
N ASP A 738 -3.22 -0.42 19.32
CA ASP A 738 -4.08 -0.84 18.19
C ASP A 738 -5.33 0.04 18.04
N ARG A 739 -5.69 0.75 19.10
CA ARG A 739 -6.86 1.63 19.18
C ARG A 739 -6.46 2.98 19.77
N PRO A 740 -5.79 3.85 18.99
CA PRO A 740 -5.50 5.19 19.46
C PRO A 740 -6.82 5.90 19.80
N ALA A 741 -6.97 6.29 21.07
CA ALA A 741 -8.09 7.06 21.55
C ALA A 741 -7.83 8.56 21.28
N GLY A 742 -8.86 9.27 20.80
CA GLY A 742 -8.76 10.68 20.46
C GLY A 742 -9.80 11.13 19.44
N SER A 743 -10.19 12.40 19.52
CA SER A 743 -11.09 13.07 18.58
C SER A 743 -10.36 13.99 17.60
N SER A 744 -9.03 14.05 17.65
CA SER A 744 -8.25 14.97 16.82
C SER A 744 -8.26 14.58 15.34
N PRO A 745 -7.97 15.53 14.43
CA PRO A 745 -7.86 15.25 13.00
C PRO A 745 -6.80 14.19 12.64
N VAL A 746 -5.76 14.06 13.46
CA VAL A 746 -4.72 13.02 13.28
C VAL A 746 -5.18 11.69 13.88
N ALA A 747 -5.88 11.70 15.02
CA ALA A 747 -6.38 10.49 15.68
C ALA A 747 -7.34 9.68 14.81
N SER A 748 -8.19 10.36 14.02
CA SER A 748 -9.10 9.70 13.08
C SER A 748 -8.37 8.88 12.03
N ARG A 749 -7.14 9.29 11.64
CA ARG A 749 -6.33 8.63 10.61
C ARG A 749 -5.53 7.45 11.12
N VAL A 750 -5.10 7.47 12.36
CA VAL A 750 -4.40 6.33 12.97
C VAL A 750 -5.35 5.29 13.56
N ARG A 751 -6.67 5.56 13.58
CA ARG A 751 -7.67 4.66 14.15
C ARG A 751 -7.70 3.30 13.43
N GLY A 752 -7.57 2.23 14.20
CA GLY A 752 -7.57 0.85 13.69
C GLY A 752 -6.27 0.43 13.02
N ARG A 753 -5.18 1.15 13.26
CA ARG A 753 -3.82 0.83 12.81
C ARG A 753 -2.92 0.72 14.02
N ALA A 754 -2.15 -0.36 14.10
CA ALA A 754 -1.20 -0.56 15.18
C ALA A 754 -0.08 0.50 15.14
N ILE A 755 0.13 1.19 16.27
CA ILE A 755 1.26 2.09 16.48
C ILE A 755 2.17 1.47 17.54
N LEU A 756 3.43 1.26 17.21
CA LEU A 756 4.45 0.87 18.18
C LEU A 756 5.20 2.10 18.67
N LEU A 757 5.13 2.38 19.97
CA LEU A 757 5.93 3.42 20.62
C LEU A 757 6.99 2.77 21.52
N ASN A 758 8.25 3.08 21.27
CA ASN A 758 9.36 2.62 22.10
C ASN A 758 9.55 3.57 23.30
N GLN A 759 9.50 3.02 24.50
CA GLN A 759 9.66 3.74 25.78
C GLN A 759 8.85 5.04 25.83
N PRO A 760 7.52 4.98 25.64
CA PRO A 760 6.72 6.17 25.56
C PRO A 760 6.67 6.89 26.91
N MET A 761 6.63 8.22 26.85
CA MET A 761 6.57 9.12 28.00
C MET A 761 5.26 9.91 27.98
N SER A 762 4.79 10.36 29.13
CA SER A 762 3.57 11.16 29.18
C SER A 762 3.83 12.62 28.78
N VAL A 763 2.94 13.18 27.98
CA VAL A 763 2.86 14.61 27.70
C VAL A 763 1.90 15.27 28.69
N LYS A 764 2.43 16.19 29.50
CA LYS A 764 1.65 17.02 30.44
C LYS A 764 1.11 18.24 29.70
N ILE A 765 -0.18 18.48 29.87
CA ILE A 765 -0.88 19.65 29.34
C ILE A 765 -1.22 20.54 30.55
N ALA A 766 -0.87 21.82 30.49
CA ALA A 766 -1.13 22.75 31.58
C ALA A 766 -2.64 22.91 31.85
N ASP A 767 -3.04 22.96 33.13
CA ASP A 767 -4.44 23.14 33.53
C ASP A 767 -5.03 24.46 33.02
N ALA A 768 -4.20 25.52 32.97
CA ALA A 768 -4.54 26.80 32.38
C ALA A 768 -3.65 27.06 31.17
N LEU A 769 -4.21 26.88 29.97
CA LEU A 769 -3.51 27.11 28.71
C LEU A 769 -3.26 28.62 28.48
N PRO A 770 -2.15 29.00 27.81
CA PRO A 770 -1.93 30.38 27.41
C PRO A 770 -3.05 30.90 26.48
N GLN A 771 -3.29 32.22 26.46
CA GLN A 771 -4.42 32.79 25.71
C GLN A 771 -4.39 32.41 24.23
N GLY A 772 -5.51 31.87 23.74
CA GLY A 772 -5.67 31.48 22.34
C GLY A 772 -5.05 30.14 21.96
N VAL A 773 -4.36 29.44 22.88
CA VAL A 773 -3.76 28.13 22.61
C VAL A 773 -4.83 27.04 22.70
N ARG A 774 -4.82 26.11 21.73
CA ARG A 774 -5.62 24.88 21.74
C ARG A 774 -4.68 23.68 21.71
N VAL A 775 -5.01 22.67 22.52
CA VAL A 775 -4.23 21.44 22.62
C VAL A 775 -5.17 20.24 22.52
N GLU A 776 -4.84 19.29 21.64
CA GLU A 776 -5.60 18.06 21.42
C GLU A 776 -4.69 16.84 21.51
N THR A 777 -5.19 15.76 22.11
CA THR A 777 -4.47 14.49 22.17
C THR A 777 -4.72 13.67 20.90
N ALA A 778 -3.65 13.29 20.19
CA ALA A 778 -3.71 12.43 19.01
C ALA A 778 -3.60 10.94 19.36
N VAL A 779 -2.75 10.60 20.33
CA VAL A 779 -2.55 9.21 20.80
C VAL A 779 -2.40 9.22 22.31
N SER A 780 -3.12 8.31 22.98
CA SER A 780 -3.00 8.06 24.41
C SER A 780 -2.74 6.57 24.69
N ILE A 781 -2.12 6.30 25.83
CA ILE A 781 -1.98 4.95 26.39
C ILE A 781 -3.04 4.75 27.46
N GLU A 782 -3.91 3.77 27.24
CA GLU A 782 -4.94 3.40 28.20
C GLU A 782 -4.35 2.68 29.43
N PRO A 783 -4.92 2.89 30.63
CA PRO A 783 -4.49 2.24 31.85
C PRO A 783 -4.73 0.73 31.77
N SER A 784 -3.80 -0.05 32.34
CA SER A 784 -3.88 -1.51 32.44
C SER A 784 -3.29 -1.98 33.76
N SER A 785 -3.78 -3.12 34.28
CA SER A 785 -3.17 -3.77 35.44
C SER A 785 -1.73 -4.23 35.19
N SER A 786 -1.33 -4.38 33.92
CA SER A 786 0.01 -4.75 33.48
C SER A 786 0.97 -3.56 33.30
N ARG A 787 0.48 -2.31 33.38
CA ARG A 787 1.26 -1.10 33.01
C ARG A 787 1.60 -0.22 34.22
N TRP A 788 2.77 0.40 34.18
CA TRP A 788 3.17 1.40 35.19
C TRP A 788 4.13 2.45 34.61
N LEU A 789 4.23 3.58 35.31
CA LEU A 789 5.24 4.60 35.05
C LEU A 789 6.52 4.27 35.82
N ALA A 790 7.59 3.97 35.10
CA ALA A 790 8.89 3.66 35.67
C ALA A 790 9.72 4.92 35.90
N ASP A 791 10.09 5.16 37.17
CA ASP A 791 10.96 6.28 37.57
C ASP A 791 12.46 5.98 37.39
N ASP A 792 12.85 4.72 37.12
CA ASP A 792 14.21 4.36 36.71
C ASP A 792 14.13 3.40 35.53
N TRP A 793 14.35 3.96 34.34
CA TRP A 793 14.26 3.27 33.06
C TRP A 793 15.60 2.71 32.59
N ARG A 794 16.71 2.92 33.32
CA ARG A 794 18.06 2.58 32.83
C ARG A 794 18.28 1.07 32.62
N GLY A 795 17.49 0.24 33.31
CA GLY A 795 17.47 -1.21 33.14
C GLY A 795 16.25 -1.74 32.40
N ASP A 796 15.42 -0.87 31.80
CA ASP A 796 14.18 -1.25 31.09
C ASP A 796 13.22 -2.14 31.92
N GLY A 797 13.30 -2.05 33.25
CA GLY A 797 12.51 -2.88 34.18
C GLY A 797 13.04 -4.30 34.39
N ASP A 798 14.30 -4.57 34.03
CA ASP A 798 14.95 -5.86 34.31
C ASP A 798 14.84 -6.24 35.79
N GLY A 799 14.50 -7.49 36.05
CA GLY A 799 14.23 -8.03 37.39
C GLY A 799 12.85 -7.74 37.98
N VAL A 800 11.99 -6.91 37.35
CA VAL A 800 10.61 -6.68 37.81
C VAL A 800 9.72 -7.88 37.47
N ARG A 801 9.10 -8.48 38.49
CA ARG A 801 8.21 -9.64 38.33
C ARG A 801 6.74 -9.35 38.65
N GLU A 802 6.45 -8.21 39.26
CA GLU A 802 5.11 -7.75 39.59
C GLU A 802 5.02 -6.22 39.44
N VAL A 803 3.90 -5.74 38.92
CA VAL A 803 3.66 -4.31 38.65
C VAL A 803 3.47 -3.54 39.96
N PRO A 804 4.32 -2.56 40.29
CA PRO A 804 4.22 -1.79 41.53
C PRO A 804 2.91 -1.00 41.62
N ALA A 805 2.07 -1.28 42.62
CA ALA A 805 0.74 -0.69 42.75
C ALA A 805 0.74 0.85 42.81
N SER A 806 1.72 1.46 43.47
CA SER A 806 1.85 2.93 43.59
C SER A 806 2.28 3.63 42.30
N LYS A 807 2.75 2.89 41.29
CA LYS A 807 3.23 3.43 40.01
C LYS A 807 2.26 3.20 38.86
N ARG A 808 1.13 2.55 39.13
CA ARG A 808 0.03 2.40 38.18
C ARG A 808 -0.62 3.76 37.95
N PHE A 809 -1.18 3.93 36.76
CA PHE A 809 -1.94 5.11 36.41
C PHE A 809 -3.38 4.70 36.09
N ASP A 810 -4.34 5.51 36.55
CA ASP A 810 -5.77 5.21 36.44
C ASP A 810 -6.47 5.99 35.32
N ARG A 811 -5.72 6.86 34.62
CA ARG A 811 -6.23 7.69 33.53
C ARG A 811 -5.36 7.51 32.30
N ALA A 812 -5.96 7.62 31.11
CA ALA A 812 -5.24 7.56 29.85
C ALA A 812 -4.12 8.62 29.82
N LEU A 813 -2.90 8.20 29.46
CA LEU A 813 -1.74 9.06 29.39
C LEU A 813 -1.59 9.60 27.96
N PRO A 814 -1.65 10.93 27.73
CA PRO A 814 -1.34 11.50 26.42
C PRO A 814 0.12 11.22 26.06
N VAL A 815 0.37 10.71 24.85
CA VAL A 815 1.74 10.43 24.36
C VAL A 815 2.05 11.11 23.03
N ALA A 816 1.02 11.42 22.24
CA ALA A 816 1.12 12.30 21.08
C ALA A 816 0.08 13.42 21.20
N VAL A 817 0.53 14.67 21.06
CA VAL A 817 -0.28 15.86 21.29
C VAL A 817 -0.07 16.86 20.15
N LEU A 818 -1.15 17.52 19.74
CA LEU A 818 -1.19 18.60 18.76
C LEU A 818 -1.51 19.90 19.49
N ALA A 819 -0.75 20.96 19.22
CA ALA A 819 -0.97 22.28 19.82
C ALA A 819 -0.94 23.38 18.75
N GLU A 820 -1.88 24.31 18.83
CA GLU A 820 -1.96 25.44 17.91
C GLU A 820 -2.22 26.75 18.63
N ARG A 821 -1.70 27.85 18.09
CA ARG A 821 -1.91 29.21 18.61
C ARG A 821 -1.95 30.26 17.48
N PRO A 822 -2.64 31.39 17.67
CA PRO A 822 -2.55 32.53 16.76
C PRO A 822 -1.13 33.10 16.73
N PHE A 823 -0.61 33.38 15.54
CA PHE A 823 0.71 33.99 15.33
C PHE A 823 0.70 34.81 14.03
N GLU A 824 0.93 36.13 14.14
CA GLU A 824 1.04 37.06 13.00
C GLU A 824 -0.05 36.92 11.91
N GLY A 825 -1.31 36.69 12.32
CA GLY A 825 -2.45 36.55 11.40
C GLY A 825 -2.63 35.14 10.79
N ALA A 826 -1.80 34.17 11.17
CA ALA A 826 -1.91 32.76 10.82
C ALA A 826 -1.98 31.86 12.08
N LEU A 827 -2.11 30.55 11.88
CA LEU A 827 -1.99 29.56 12.96
C LEU A 827 -0.56 29.00 12.99
N HIS A 828 0.07 29.09 14.15
CA HIS A 828 1.32 28.40 14.43
C HIS A 828 0.98 27.05 15.09
N ARG A 829 1.33 25.96 14.41
CA ARG A 829 1.03 24.58 14.79
C ARG A 829 2.29 23.82 15.19
N VAL A 830 2.21 23.05 16.28
CA VAL A 830 3.27 22.15 16.76
C VAL A 830 2.66 20.81 17.12
N ALA A 831 3.35 19.72 16.77
CA ALA A 831 3.01 18.37 17.17
C ALA A 831 4.16 17.78 17.99
N VAL A 832 3.85 17.02 19.03
CA VAL A 832 4.85 16.32 19.84
C VAL A 832 4.49 14.83 19.94
N VAL A 833 5.48 13.98 19.75
CA VAL A 833 5.37 12.53 20.00
C VAL A 833 6.43 12.15 21.03
N ALA A 834 5.98 11.74 22.21
CA ALA A 834 6.82 11.44 23.36
C ALA A 834 7.37 10.00 23.33
N SER A 835 8.08 9.67 22.25
CA SER A 835 8.82 8.42 22.07
C SER A 835 9.99 8.71 21.13
N GLY A 836 11.22 8.37 21.49
CA GLY A 836 12.39 8.73 20.68
C GLY A 836 12.56 7.93 19.38
N GLY A 837 12.06 6.69 19.35
CA GLY A 837 12.39 5.71 18.31
C GLY A 837 11.26 5.37 17.33
N TRP A 838 10.10 6.02 17.44
CA TRP A 838 8.89 5.63 16.71
C TRP A 838 8.98 5.83 15.17
N LEU A 839 9.90 6.68 14.70
CA LEU A 839 10.14 6.96 13.28
C LEU A 839 11.22 6.09 12.64
N LEU A 840 11.96 5.32 13.45
CA LEU A 840 13.08 4.53 12.94
C LEU A 840 12.58 3.44 11.98
N THR A 841 13.35 3.14 10.95
CA THR A 841 13.06 2.07 9.97
C THR A 841 12.82 0.73 10.67
N SER A 842 13.56 0.43 11.75
CA SER A 842 13.35 -0.77 12.59
C SER A 842 11.96 -0.89 13.23
N VAL A 843 11.19 0.20 13.28
CA VAL A 843 9.83 0.25 13.85
C VAL A 843 8.80 0.47 12.75
N ALA A 844 9.00 1.49 11.92
CA ALA A 844 8.04 1.96 10.93
C ALA A 844 8.06 1.17 9.60
N ASP A 845 9.02 0.27 9.39
CA ASP A 845 9.14 -0.61 8.22
C ASP A 845 9.17 -2.10 8.59
N LEU A 846 8.90 -2.42 9.86
CA LEU A 846 8.79 -3.82 10.29
C LEU A 846 7.64 -4.47 9.52
N SER A 847 7.89 -5.58 8.84
CA SER A 847 6.94 -6.24 7.94
C SER A 847 6.96 -7.75 8.12
N ASP A 848 5.78 -8.37 8.13
CA ASP A 848 5.61 -9.83 8.23
C ASP A 848 5.01 -10.41 6.95
N ASP A 849 5.45 -11.61 6.59
CA ASP A 849 4.89 -12.42 5.50
C ASP A 849 3.43 -12.81 5.80
N LEU A 850 2.56 -12.72 4.80
CA LEU A 850 1.13 -13.10 4.84
C LEU A 850 0.88 -14.42 4.07
N GLY A 851 1.92 -15.01 3.49
CA GLY A 851 1.82 -16.15 2.59
C GLY A 851 1.31 -15.77 1.19
N GLY A 852 1.62 -16.60 0.18
CA GLY A 852 1.22 -16.35 -1.21
C GLY A 852 1.87 -15.11 -1.83
N GLY A 853 3.07 -14.74 -1.37
CA GLY A 853 3.86 -13.61 -1.89
C GLY A 853 3.37 -12.23 -1.44
N ARG A 854 2.58 -12.16 -0.37
CA ARG A 854 2.03 -10.91 0.19
C ARG A 854 2.69 -10.63 1.52
N THR A 855 2.94 -9.37 1.81
CA THR A 855 3.45 -8.96 3.12
C THR A 855 2.79 -7.66 3.55
N ALA A 856 2.67 -7.46 4.86
CA ALA A 856 2.11 -6.24 5.44
C ALA A 856 3.01 -5.73 6.56
N LEU A 857 3.01 -4.40 6.71
CA LEU A 857 3.62 -3.74 7.86
C LEU A 857 3.03 -4.31 9.15
N VAL A 858 3.87 -4.50 10.14
CA VAL A 858 3.48 -4.85 11.51
C VAL A 858 2.94 -3.62 12.24
N ASN A 859 3.47 -2.43 11.95
CA ASN A 859 3.11 -1.17 12.62
C ASN A 859 2.79 -0.03 11.62
N PRO A 860 1.74 -0.15 10.78
CA PRO A 860 1.41 0.85 9.78
C PRO A 860 1.01 2.20 10.39
N GLY A 861 0.51 2.20 11.63
CA GLY A 861 0.11 3.41 12.34
C GLY A 861 1.25 4.40 12.53
N ASN A 862 2.50 3.96 12.59
CA ASN A 862 3.67 4.85 12.69
C ASN A 862 3.85 5.72 11.44
N ARG A 863 3.63 5.17 10.24
CA ARG A 863 3.71 5.95 8.99
C ARG A 863 2.55 6.92 8.89
N GLU A 864 1.33 6.45 9.16
CA GLU A 864 0.15 7.30 9.13
C GLU A 864 0.23 8.43 10.16
N LEU A 865 0.74 8.17 11.36
CA LEU A 865 0.92 9.20 12.38
C LEU A 865 1.85 10.30 11.88
N LEU A 866 2.95 9.96 11.20
CA LEU A 866 3.84 10.95 10.57
C LEU A 866 3.13 11.72 9.45
N LEU A 867 2.55 11.01 8.48
CA LEU A 867 1.91 11.62 7.31
C LEU A 867 0.77 12.56 7.72
N ALA A 868 -0.07 12.13 8.64
CA ALA A 868 -1.17 12.94 9.17
C ALA A 868 -0.65 14.14 9.98
N SER A 869 0.39 13.95 10.81
CA SER A 869 0.99 15.07 11.55
C SER A 869 1.58 16.12 10.61
N VAL A 870 2.29 15.71 9.55
CA VAL A 870 2.86 16.62 8.55
C VAL A 870 1.76 17.36 7.77
N ALA A 871 0.71 16.65 7.34
CA ALA A 871 -0.43 17.26 6.66
C ALA A 871 -1.08 18.36 7.53
N TRP A 872 -1.40 18.03 8.79
CA TRP A 872 -1.98 18.98 9.74
C TRP A 872 -1.05 20.18 10.01
N LEU A 873 0.24 19.94 10.23
CA LEU A 873 1.25 20.98 10.46
C LEU A 873 1.40 21.93 9.27
N SER A 874 1.24 21.43 8.04
CA SER A 874 1.35 22.24 6.83
C SER A 874 0.13 23.11 6.52
N GLY A 875 -0.94 23.03 7.34
CA GLY A 875 -2.21 23.73 7.08
C GLY A 875 -3.06 23.10 5.97
N ARG A 876 -2.62 21.96 5.41
CA ARG A 876 -3.28 21.26 4.31
C ARG A 876 -4.14 20.12 4.84
N GLU A 877 -5.27 20.47 5.41
CA GLU A 877 -6.24 19.50 5.94
C GLU A 877 -6.86 18.64 4.82
N ASP A 878 -6.83 19.10 3.56
CA ASP A 878 -7.14 18.28 2.39
C ASP A 878 -6.21 17.06 2.23
N LEU A 879 -4.96 17.16 2.71
CA LEU A 879 -4.03 16.04 2.76
C LEU A 879 -4.33 15.09 3.94
N LEU A 880 -5.07 15.56 4.95
CA LEU A 880 -5.53 14.74 6.07
C LEU A 880 -6.57 13.72 5.67
N ASP A 881 -7.13 13.69 4.46
CA ASP A 881 -8.02 12.61 4.02
C ASP A 881 -7.33 11.61 3.07
N GLY A 882 -6.08 11.88 2.68
CA GLY A 882 -5.45 11.23 1.55
C GLY A 882 -4.24 10.32 1.84
N GLY A 883 -4.05 9.87 3.08
CA GLY A 883 -3.00 8.93 3.50
C GLY A 883 -3.55 7.51 3.49
N LEU A 884 -2.82 6.63 2.82
CA LEU A 884 -3.29 5.32 2.44
C LEU A 884 -2.73 4.23 3.36
N SER A 885 -1.58 4.44 4.02
CA SER A 885 -0.74 3.35 4.52
C SER A 885 -1.49 2.42 5.49
N GLY A 886 -1.52 1.15 5.10
CA GLY A 886 -1.96 0.02 5.91
C GLY A 886 -3.46 -0.02 6.17
N ARG A 887 -4.22 -0.53 5.21
CA ARG A 887 -5.50 -1.18 5.51
C ARG A 887 -5.19 -2.62 5.90
N GLU A 888 -5.01 -2.89 7.19
CA GLU A 888 -4.58 -4.21 7.67
C GLU A 888 -5.68 -5.26 7.62
N VAL A 889 -5.33 -6.42 7.06
CA VAL A 889 -6.06 -7.65 7.35
C VAL A 889 -5.69 -8.08 8.76
N PRO A 890 -6.66 -8.23 9.67
CA PRO A 890 -6.42 -8.64 11.05
C PRO A 890 -5.69 -10.00 11.08
N ARG A 891 -4.69 -10.17 11.95
CA ARG A 891 -3.87 -11.38 12.06
C ARG A 891 -4.15 -12.16 13.33
N ILE A 892 -3.71 -13.41 13.36
CA ILE A 892 -3.78 -14.29 14.53
C ILE A 892 -2.59 -14.01 15.44
N GLU A 893 -2.88 -13.57 16.67
CA GLU A 893 -1.88 -13.22 17.69
C GLU A 893 -1.74 -14.33 18.73
N SER A 894 -0.50 -14.58 19.18
CA SER A 894 -0.20 -15.39 20.39
C SER A 894 -0.72 -16.84 20.36
N LEU A 895 -0.63 -17.52 19.21
CA LEU A 895 -1.09 -18.90 19.06
C LEU A 895 0.06 -19.92 19.12
N GLY A 896 0.35 -20.47 20.30
CA GLY A 896 1.35 -21.54 20.43
C GLY A 896 0.95 -22.85 19.73
N ASP A 897 1.94 -23.64 19.28
CA ASP A 897 1.74 -24.92 18.56
C ASP A 897 0.83 -25.92 19.29
N GLY A 898 0.90 -25.94 20.63
CA GLY A 898 0.04 -26.76 21.47
C GLY A 898 -1.43 -26.30 21.42
N ALA A 899 -1.68 -24.99 21.44
CA ALA A 899 -3.01 -24.43 21.32
C ALA A 899 -3.59 -24.66 19.91
N ARG A 900 -2.77 -24.47 18.87
CA ARG A 900 -3.14 -24.78 17.48
C ARG A 900 -3.56 -26.24 17.33
N SER A 901 -2.75 -27.17 17.84
CA SER A 901 -3.06 -28.61 17.79
C SER A 901 -4.32 -28.95 18.58
N ALA A 902 -4.52 -28.33 19.74
CA ALA A 902 -5.74 -28.52 20.54
C ALA A 902 -7.00 -28.02 19.80
N TRP A 903 -6.93 -26.89 19.11
CA TRP A 903 -8.02 -26.42 18.26
C TRP A 903 -8.26 -27.34 17.06
N ALA A 904 -7.19 -27.76 16.38
CA ALA A 904 -7.30 -28.62 15.20
C ALA A 904 -7.94 -29.98 15.50
N PHE A 905 -7.44 -30.67 16.53
CA PHE A 905 -7.95 -31.99 16.91
C PHE A 905 -9.24 -31.91 17.75
N GLY A 906 -9.35 -30.92 18.63
CA GLY A 906 -10.53 -30.71 19.46
C GLY A 906 -11.69 -30.14 18.66
N PHE A 907 -11.61 -28.87 18.28
CA PHE A 907 -12.70 -28.18 17.58
C PHE A 907 -12.91 -28.70 16.16
N GLY A 908 -11.84 -28.92 15.38
CA GLY A 908 -11.94 -29.55 14.06
C GLY A 908 -12.52 -30.97 14.13
N GLY A 909 -12.16 -31.74 15.17
CA GLY A 909 -12.76 -33.05 15.44
C GLY A 909 -14.26 -32.96 15.78
N VAL A 910 -14.67 -31.97 16.57
CA VAL A 910 -16.09 -31.71 16.88
C VAL A 910 -16.87 -31.36 15.61
N LEU A 911 -16.36 -30.48 14.75
CA LEU A 911 -17.03 -30.11 13.50
C LEU A 911 -17.20 -31.31 12.55
N ALA A 912 -16.25 -32.25 12.57
CA ALA A 912 -16.32 -33.49 11.79
C ALA A 912 -17.31 -34.52 12.39
N LEU A 913 -17.26 -34.76 13.70
CA LEU A 913 -17.95 -35.88 14.34
C LEU A 913 -19.33 -35.52 14.91
N ALA A 914 -19.58 -34.25 15.26
CA ALA A 914 -20.85 -33.82 15.83
C ALA A 914 -22.05 -34.12 14.91
N PRO A 915 -22.00 -33.89 13.58
CA PRO A 915 -23.10 -34.27 12.70
C PRO A 915 -23.41 -35.77 12.76
N LEU A 916 -22.38 -36.63 12.82
CA LEU A 916 -22.57 -38.08 12.91
C LEU A 916 -23.18 -38.49 14.26
N ALA A 917 -22.70 -37.90 15.37
CA ALA A 917 -23.20 -38.19 16.71
C ALA A 917 -24.67 -37.76 16.88
N VAL A 918 -25.02 -36.55 16.45
CA VAL A 918 -26.40 -36.04 16.47
C VAL A 918 -27.29 -36.89 15.56
N GLY A 919 -26.80 -37.25 14.38
CA GLY A 919 -27.51 -38.13 13.46
C GLY A 919 -27.77 -39.51 14.03
N ALA A 920 -26.77 -40.14 14.66
CA ALA A 920 -26.91 -41.44 15.32
C ALA A 920 -27.93 -41.39 16.46
N ALA A 921 -27.90 -40.34 17.30
CA ALA A 921 -28.86 -40.14 18.38
C ALA A 921 -30.29 -39.92 17.85
N PHE A 922 -30.45 -39.12 16.79
CA PHE A 922 -31.75 -38.84 16.18
C PHE A 922 -32.35 -40.07 15.50
N VAL A 923 -31.56 -40.78 14.69
CA VAL A 923 -31.99 -42.01 14.01
C VAL A 923 -32.24 -43.13 15.03
N GLY A 924 -31.40 -43.24 16.06
CA GLY A 924 -31.56 -44.19 17.16
C GLY A 924 -32.85 -43.97 17.97
N ARG A 925 -33.12 -42.73 18.41
CA ARG A 925 -34.37 -42.38 19.12
C ARG A 925 -35.61 -42.67 18.29
N ARG A 926 -35.54 -42.47 16.97
CA ARG A 926 -36.65 -42.79 16.08
C ARG A 926 -36.87 -44.30 15.95
N ARG A 927 -35.81 -45.10 15.83
CA ARG A 927 -35.89 -46.56 15.84
C ARG A 927 -36.40 -47.15 17.16
N MET A 928 -36.24 -46.44 18.28
CA MET A 928 -36.78 -46.86 19.58
C MET A 928 -38.26 -46.48 19.77
N ARG A 929 -38.79 -45.54 18.98
CA ARG A 929 -40.19 -45.07 19.04
C ARG A 929 -41.10 -45.67 17.95
N ALA A 930 -40.50 -46.25 16.91
CA ALA A 930 -41.16 -46.99 15.84
C ALA A 930 -41.07 -48.48 16.17
#